data_AF-A0A442JX82-F1
#
_entry.id   AF-A0A442JX82-F1
#
_cell.length_a   1.000
_cell.length_b   1.000
_cell.length_c   1.000
_cell.angle_alpha   90.00
_cell.angle_beta   90.00
_cell.angle_gamma   90.00
#
_symmetry.space_group_name_H-M   'P 1'
#
loop_
_entity.id
_entity.type
_entity.pdbx_description
1 polymer ?
#
loop_
_entity_poly.entity_id
_entity_poly.type
_entity_poly.pdbx_seq_one_letter_code
_entity_poly.pdbx_strand_id
1 'polypeptide(L)'
;MNDFRLIAANDASGILAGVFSPDGKCRVEVREESCFKEGRFLHLGELSLSLTGGDPEDFLRAVRKGTYEWELPTVTAADDSLHDLMQTNKADGQSKDRNKVDAYKRTVGRVAKSLDAVAGILTRLGLAHPRFDPGSVEEMVGLRGTTVVADTSSVLQGGLDFVARFLHPAVRIKIPAIVHMEVLNLADNFLKRRRATKINAAALLVDHLLSQSGQRVLLTLEIREDTEIERTPLMGDPLRSAFLADNDKEITELNLSVAFRSYCDRLILEAARLHQSHSNPGHRVLLLTADQGLARMALAEGISPLFHQFVKASDVLGRTFSGTVFNPLTADLYRVPLQSVVWELATSFGKARLISADNSRWVEVAAIGSELSWSPVHSRNDLLWLKSSTLADWAAEGASPEIEPEAQPELASKPVATRPRVAGPTKVKAKVTASNKPKRESSVAASGTGYYRFNVDRMFKFFTSVLEEGGRVSANQAQQILGTATPGEYRRFLAAGDLATMSETTGWELTEAGLSLATALQQGDLVRVQLGLSKVPSVAAFLDALEAAPIGEAFNILVPERSRATYHTIGEVLALAAPVVDRGYFPAHRKPNRAQFVDLALARFEELHAGDRFVSVGAWLEALIEKDGVHPVRVREALAETSADGLLLVQTEGSTLDTRHDAHAIQVLRMGGRSPSVEIVHLYRGDFLVPNKSSASIRLERAGK
;
A
#
# COMPACT_ATOMS: atom_id res chain seq x y z
N MET A 1 16.87 -11.89 34.15
CA MET A 1 16.50 -10.61 33.50
C MET A 1 17.07 -10.69 32.09
N ASN A 2 16.26 -10.47 31.05
CA ASN A 2 16.73 -10.60 29.66
C ASN A 2 17.65 -9.43 29.32
N ASP A 3 18.92 -9.72 29.02
CA ASP A 3 19.93 -8.75 28.55
C ASP A 3 19.67 -8.23 27.11
N PHE A 4 18.54 -8.59 26.50
CA PHE A 4 18.18 -8.22 25.14
C PHE A 4 17.29 -6.98 25.12
N ARG A 5 17.60 -6.05 24.21
CA ARG A 5 16.77 -4.86 23.93
C ARG A 5 16.19 -4.95 22.52
N LEU A 6 14.93 -4.55 22.37
CA LEU A 6 14.29 -4.47 21.06
C LEU A 6 14.75 -3.18 20.35
N ILE A 7 15.29 -3.30 19.14
CA ILE A 7 15.88 -2.18 18.38
C ILE A 7 15.59 -2.33 16.89
N ALA A 8 15.50 -1.21 16.16
CA ALA A 8 15.42 -1.20 14.70
C ALA A 8 16.81 -1.28 14.07
N ALA A 9 16.89 -1.76 12.82
CA ALA A 9 18.17 -1.92 12.11
C ALA A 9 18.98 -0.62 12.06
N ASN A 10 18.34 0.51 11.73
CA ASN A 10 19.02 1.79 11.58
C ASN A 10 19.63 2.31 12.89
N ASP A 11 18.93 2.11 14.01
CA ASP A 11 19.36 2.56 15.34
C ASP A 11 20.52 1.72 15.89
N ALA A 12 20.69 0.48 15.40
CA ALA A 12 21.76 -0.41 15.81
C ALA A 12 23.13 -0.06 15.19
N SER A 13 23.19 0.84 14.19
CA SER A 13 24.42 1.16 13.45
C SER A 13 25.60 1.54 14.35
N GLY A 14 25.35 2.30 15.43
CA GLY A 14 26.37 2.70 16.40
C GLY A 14 26.98 1.51 17.16
N ILE A 15 26.14 0.56 17.59
CA ILE A 15 26.58 -0.65 18.27
C ILE A 15 27.43 -1.51 17.33
N LEU A 16 26.95 -1.68 16.09
CA LEU A 16 27.65 -2.49 15.09
C LEU A 16 29.03 -1.90 14.78
N ALA A 17 29.13 -0.57 14.64
CA ALA A 17 30.40 0.12 14.43
C ALA A 17 31.40 -0.13 15.57
N GLY A 18 30.94 -0.15 16.82
CA GLY A 18 31.78 -0.39 17.99
C GLY A 18 32.52 -1.73 18.00
N VAL A 19 32.04 -2.73 17.24
CA VAL A 19 32.66 -4.07 17.15
C VAL A 19 33.97 -4.06 16.35
N PHE A 20 34.15 -3.12 15.41
CA PHE A 20 35.27 -3.15 14.45
C PHE A 20 36.57 -2.48 14.93
N SER A 21 36.59 -1.82 16.08
CA SER A 21 37.77 -1.06 16.53
C SER A 21 38.75 -1.95 17.31
N PRO A 22 40.09 -1.90 17.05
CA PRO A 22 40.80 -0.97 16.15
C PRO A 22 41.25 -1.55 14.78
N ASP A 23 41.19 -2.86 14.58
CA ASP A 23 41.74 -3.57 13.42
C ASP A 23 40.81 -3.61 12.19
N GLY A 24 39.59 -3.09 12.33
CA GLY A 24 38.63 -2.96 11.25
C GLY A 24 38.07 -4.29 10.77
N LYS A 25 38.25 -5.38 11.53
CA LYS A 25 37.82 -6.72 11.15
C LYS A 25 36.88 -7.33 12.18
N CYS A 26 35.86 -8.03 11.71
CA CYS A 26 35.02 -8.86 12.59
C CYS A 26 34.58 -10.15 11.90
N ARG A 27 34.29 -11.17 12.69
CA ARG A 27 33.76 -12.45 12.22
C ARG A 27 32.24 -12.41 12.24
N VAL A 28 31.62 -12.92 11.18
CA VAL A 28 30.18 -13.05 11.03
C VAL A 28 29.77 -14.47 11.37
N GLU A 29 28.86 -14.62 12.33
CA GLU A 29 28.42 -15.91 12.82
C GLU A 29 26.89 -15.98 12.89
N VAL A 30 26.29 -17.13 12.57
CA VAL A 30 24.83 -17.33 12.65
C VAL A 30 24.45 -18.57 13.42
N ARG A 31 23.23 -18.59 13.99
CA ARG A 31 22.76 -19.73 14.77
C ARG A 31 21.27 -19.94 14.66
N GLU A 32 20.90 -21.18 14.35
CA GLU A 32 19.56 -21.72 14.54
C GLU A 32 19.56 -22.58 15.82
N GLU A 33 18.80 -22.14 16.82
CA GLU A 33 18.84 -22.67 18.20
C GLU A 33 18.40 -24.13 18.33
N SER A 34 17.48 -24.59 17.47
CA SER A 34 16.93 -25.94 17.50
C SER A 34 17.69 -26.92 16.59
N CYS A 35 18.47 -26.43 15.63
CA CYS A 35 19.17 -27.24 14.65
C CYS A 35 20.66 -27.42 14.95
N PHE A 36 21.32 -26.44 15.58
CA PHE A 36 22.75 -26.47 15.85
C PHE A 36 23.05 -26.95 17.27
N LYS A 37 24.24 -27.54 17.46
CA LYS A 37 24.78 -27.86 18.78
C LYS A 37 24.71 -26.65 19.71
N GLU A 38 24.33 -26.90 20.96
CA GLU A 38 24.13 -25.85 21.96
C GLU A 38 25.36 -24.92 22.09
N GLY A 39 25.11 -23.61 22.07
CA GLY A 39 26.13 -22.57 22.17
C GLY A 39 27.03 -22.40 20.94
N ARG A 40 26.86 -23.19 19.88
CA ARG A 40 27.69 -23.11 18.68
C ARG A 40 27.03 -22.28 17.58
N PHE A 41 27.86 -21.62 16.80
CA PHE A 41 27.46 -20.78 15.66
C PHE A 41 28.18 -21.27 14.41
N LEU A 42 27.53 -21.09 13.25
CA LEU A 42 28.13 -21.26 11.93
C LEU A 42 28.87 -19.98 11.56
N HIS A 43 30.16 -20.11 11.27
CA HIS A 43 30.98 -19.02 10.75
C HIS A 43 30.67 -18.79 9.27
N LEU A 44 30.22 -17.57 8.94
CA LEU A 44 29.93 -17.13 7.58
C LEU A 44 30.97 -16.14 7.06
N GLY A 45 32.18 -16.15 7.62
CA GLY A 45 33.31 -15.40 7.08
C GLY A 45 33.63 -14.12 7.86
N GLU A 46 34.45 -13.29 7.25
CA GLU A 46 35.01 -12.09 7.89
C GLU A 46 34.55 -10.83 7.16
N LEU A 47 34.15 -9.82 7.93
CA LEU A 47 33.91 -8.46 7.45
C LEU A 47 35.14 -7.61 7.73
N SER A 48 35.52 -6.79 6.76
CA SER A 48 36.57 -5.79 6.92
C SER A 48 36.12 -4.40 6.48
N LEU A 49 36.58 -3.39 7.22
CA LEU A 49 36.36 -1.97 6.95
C LEU A 49 37.71 -1.32 6.66
N SER A 50 37.96 -0.99 5.40
CA SER A 50 39.18 -0.28 4.99
C SER A 50 39.01 1.22 5.22
N LEU A 51 39.38 1.69 6.41
CA LEU A 51 39.29 3.11 6.79
C LEU A 51 40.68 3.76 6.82
N THR A 52 40.77 4.98 6.31
CA THR A 52 42.01 5.77 6.29
C THR A 52 42.33 6.46 7.63
N GLY A 53 41.42 6.35 8.61
CA GLY A 53 41.58 6.86 9.97
C GLY A 53 40.82 5.96 10.95
N GLY A 54 41.38 5.73 12.14
CA GLY A 54 40.78 4.90 13.20
C GLY A 54 39.69 5.60 14.01
N ASP A 55 39.04 6.62 13.44
CA ASP A 55 38.01 7.41 14.11
C ASP A 55 36.70 6.60 14.23
N PRO A 56 36.10 6.47 15.44
CA PRO A 56 34.77 5.89 15.62
C PRO A 56 33.70 6.40 14.65
N GLU A 57 33.74 7.67 14.24
CA GLU A 57 32.78 8.22 13.26
C GLU A 57 32.95 7.61 11.86
N ASP A 58 34.18 7.29 11.46
CA ASP A 58 34.46 6.67 10.16
C ASP A 58 33.92 5.23 10.13
N PHE A 59 34.01 4.49 11.25
CA PHE A 59 33.38 3.18 11.40
C PHE A 59 31.86 3.26 11.29
N LEU A 60 31.23 4.22 11.96
CA LEU A 60 29.79 4.44 11.88
C LEU A 60 29.35 4.79 10.46
N ARG A 61 30.08 5.69 9.80
CA ARG A 61 29.82 6.07 8.41
C ARG A 61 29.94 4.87 7.49
N ALA A 62 30.94 4.00 7.72
CA ALA A 62 31.15 2.83 6.89
C ALA A 62 30.05 1.78 7.03
N VAL A 63 29.63 1.50 8.27
CA VAL A 63 28.48 0.64 8.58
C VAL A 63 27.22 1.15 7.87
N ARG A 64 26.93 2.45 7.97
CA ARG A 64 25.73 3.07 7.37
C ARG A 64 25.78 3.15 5.85
N LYS A 65 26.95 3.43 5.25
CA LYS A 65 27.11 3.59 3.80
C LYS A 65 27.41 2.28 3.08
N GLY A 66 27.62 1.18 3.79
CA GLY A 66 27.96 -0.11 3.20
C GLY A 66 29.38 -0.16 2.62
N THR A 67 30.33 0.55 3.23
CA THR A 67 31.74 0.48 2.81
C THR A 67 32.47 -0.60 3.60
N TYR A 68 32.06 -1.85 3.38
CA TYR A 68 32.69 -3.05 3.93
C TYR A 68 32.98 -4.06 2.82
N GLU A 69 33.93 -4.95 3.09
CA GLU A 69 34.16 -6.17 2.32
C GLU A 69 33.82 -7.38 3.20
N TRP A 70 33.10 -8.34 2.64
CA TRP A 70 32.69 -9.58 3.29
C TRP A 70 33.31 -10.77 2.55
N GLU A 71 34.32 -11.38 3.16
CA GLU A 71 34.96 -12.59 2.66
C GLU A 71 34.21 -13.82 3.16
N LEU A 72 33.55 -14.54 2.25
CA LEU A 72 32.79 -15.73 2.58
C LEU A 72 33.68 -16.99 2.61
N PRO A 73 33.40 -17.95 3.51
CA PRO A 73 34.14 -19.20 3.55
C PRO A 73 33.94 -20.00 2.24
N THR A 74 34.91 -20.83 1.91
CA THR A 74 34.77 -21.79 0.80
C THR A 74 33.60 -22.75 1.02
N VAL A 75 33.02 -23.27 -0.08
CA VAL A 75 31.91 -24.24 -0.02
C VAL A 75 32.25 -25.43 0.89
N THR A 76 33.47 -25.97 0.75
CA THR A 76 33.94 -27.11 1.54
C THR A 76 34.04 -26.77 3.02
N ALA A 77 34.60 -25.61 3.37
CA ALA A 77 34.71 -25.17 4.77
C ALA A 77 33.34 -24.94 5.42
N ALA A 78 32.40 -24.33 4.68
CA ALA A 78 31.04 -24.10 5.16
C ALA A 78 30.26 -25.41 5.34
N ASP A 79 30.39 -26.35 4.38
CA ASP A 79 29.74 -27.65 4.40
C ASP A 79 30.24 -28.53 5.56
N ASP A 80 31.56 -28.64 5.74
CA ASP A 80 32.15 -29.38 6.85
C ASP A 80 31.76 -28.77 8.22
N SER A 81 31.73 -27.44 8.33
CA SER A 81 31.29 -26.75 9.55
C SER A 81 29.82 -27.02 9.86
N LEU A 82 28.96 -26.99 8.85
CA LEU A 82 27.53 -27.25 9.03
C LEU A 82 27.26 -28.72 9.41
N HIS A 83 28.00 -29.66 8.80
CA HIS A 83 27.95 -31.07 9.14
C HIS A 83 28.37 -31.36 10.60
N ASP A 84 29.38 -30.65 11.12
CA ASP A 84 29.81 -30.72 12.53
C ASP A 84 28.74 -30.14 13.47
N LEU A 85 28.22 -28.95 13.16
CA LEU A 85 27.20 -28.27 13.96
C LEU A 85 25.91 -29.08 14.10
N MET A 86 25.54 -29.80 13.04
CA MET A 86 24.33 -30.62 12.99
C MET A 86 24.55 -32.07 13.47
N GLN A 87 25.77 -32.41 13.91
CA GLN A 87 26.13 -33.74 14.41
C GLN A 87 25.79 -34.88 13.44
N THR A 88 26.04 -34.64 12.15
CA THR A 88 25.78 -35.66 11.12
C THR A 88 26.89 -36.72 11.11
N ASN A 89 26.55 -37.96 11.43
CA ASN A 89 27.52 -39.05 11.49
C ASN A 89 27.91 -39.52 10.08
N LYS A 90 29.13 -39.15 9.62
CA LYS A 90 29.70 -39.67 8.35
C LYS A 90 29.76 -41.22 8.31
N ALA A 91 29.79 -41.88 9.47
CA ALA A 91 29.75 -43.34 9.60
C ALA A 91 28.44 -43.99 9.10
N ASP A 92 27.32 -43.28 9.13
CA ASP A 92 26.03 -43.80 8.64
C ASP A 92 26.02 -43.94 7.11
N GLY A 93 26.82 -43.14 6.40
CA GLY A 93 27.02 -43.24 4.95
C GLY A 93 27.84 -44.46 4.50
N GLN A 94 28.61 -45.06 5.41
CA GLN A 94 29.39 -46.28 5.19
C GLN A 94 28.72 -47.52 5.83
N SER A 95 27.50 -47.36 6.35
CA SER A 95 26.76 -48.46 6.96
C SER A 95 26.40 -49.53 5.94
N LYS A 96 26.37 -50.80 6.37
CA LYS A 96 25.79 -51.90 5.57
C LYS A 96 24.26 -51.82 5.51
N ASP A 97 23.63 -51.04 6.40
CA ASP A 97 22.18 -50.83 6.43
C ASP A 97 21.77 -49.76 5.41
N ARG A 98 21.06 -50.20 4.36
CA ARG A 98 20.58 -49.35 3.27
C ARG A 98 19.70 -48.20 3.76
N ASN A 99 18.90 -48.41 4.81
CA ASN A 99 18.04 -47.37 5.37
C ASN A 99 18.84 -46.24 6.02
N LYS A 100 19.96 -46.57 6.69
CA LYS A 100 20.87 -45.58 7.27
C LYS A 100 21.62 -44.81 6.20
N VAL A 101 22.08 -45.50 5.15
CA VAL A 101 22.73 -44.87 3.99
C VAL A 101 21.78 -43.89 3.29
N ASP A 102 20.52 -44.29 3.05
CA ASP A 102 19.54 -43.43 2.38
C ASP A 102 19.06 -42.26 3.27
N ALA A 103 19.01 -42.45 4.59
CA ALA A 103 18.75 -41.37 5.54
C ALA A 103 19.91 -40.35 5.58
N TYR A 104 21.16 -40.86 5.57
CA TYR A 104 22.36 -40.03 5.52
C TYR A 104 22.41 -39.22 4.21
N LYS A 105 22.20 -39.86 3.04
CA LYS A 105 22.15 -39.16 1.74
C LYS A 105 21.11 -38.06 1.69
N ARG A 106 19.90 -38.30 2.23
CA ARG A 106 18.85 -37.28 2.35
C ARG A 106 19.26 -36.11 3.25
N THR A 107 20.00 -36.40 4.32
CA THR A 107 20.50 -35.37 5.25
C THR A 107 21.58 -34.53 4.60
N VAL A 108 22.57 -35.15 3.94
CA VAL A 108 23.62 -34.44 3.18
C VAL A 108 23.01 -33.54 2.10
N GLY A 109 22.04 -34.05 1.33
CA GLY A 109 21.34 -33.24 0.32
C GLY A 109 20.55 -32.06 0.91
N ARG A 110 20.08 -32.14 2.16
CA ARG A 110 19.43 -31.01 2.86
C ARG A 110 20.45 -30.01 3.40
N VAL A 111 21.58 -30.48 3.93
CA VAL A 111 22.69 -29.63 4.39
C VAL A 111 23.20 -28.75 3.25
N ALA A 112 23.46 -29.35 2.08
CA ALA A 112 23.86 -28.60 0.89
C ALA A 112 22.83 -27.53 0.48
N LYS A 113 21.53 -27.86 0.52
CA LYS A 113 20.45 -26.89 0.26
C LYS A 113 20.37 -25.76 1.29
N SER A 114 20.76 -26.01 2.54
CA SER A 114 20.81 -24.96 3.55
C SER A 114 21.90 -23.93 3.25
N LEU A 115 23.00 -24.32 2.60
CA LEU A 115 24.03 -23.38 2.15
C LEU A 115 23.55 -22.48 1.01
N ASP A 116 22.64 -22.95 0.15
CA ASP A 116 22.01 -22.11 -0.88
C ASP A 116 21.23 -20.93 -0.26
N ALA A 117 20.82 -21.02 1.01
CA ALA A 117 20.19 -19.89 1.69
C ALA A 117 21.14 -18.71 1.90
N VAL A 118 22.46 -18.93 2.00
CA VAL A 118 23.44 -17.83 2.05
C VAL A 118 23.44 -17.06 0.72
N ALA A 119 23.36 -17.78 -0.40
CA ALA A 119 23.18 -17.16 -1.71
C ALA A 119 21.84 -16.42 -1.82
N GLY A 120 20.76 -17.01 -1.28
CA GLY A 120 19.46 -16.36 -1.18
C GLY A 120 19.51 -15.04 -0.40
N ILE A 121 20.19 -15.01 0.76
CA ILE A 121 20.39 -13.81 1.58
C ILE A 121 21.10 -12.70 0.79
N LEU A 122 22.22 -13.03 0.13
CA LEU A 122 22.93 -12.08 -0.72
C LEU A 122 22.05 -11.54 -1.86
N THR A 123 21.21 -12.41 -2.43
CA THR A 123 20.30 -12.03 -3.51
C THR A 123 19.21 -11.08 -3.02
N ARG A 124 18.60 -11.35 -1.86
CA ARG A 124 17.59 -10.46 -1.24
C ARG A 124 18.16 -9.09 -0.90
N LEU A 125 19.40 -9.04 -0.40
CA LEU A 125 20.11 -7.79 -0.11
C LEU A 125 20.50 -7.01 -1.37
N GLY A 126 20.56 -7.67 -2.53
CA GLY A 126 21.04 -7.09 -3.78
C GLY A 126 22.56 -7.09 -3.91
N LEU A 127 23.28 -7.92 -3.14
CA LEU A 127 24.72 -8.13 -3.25
C LEU A 127 25.07 -9.19 -4.30
N ALA A 128 24.14 -10.11 -4.57
CA ALA A 128 24.18 -11.03 -5.69
C ALA A 128 22.91 -10.86 -6.53
N HIS A 129 22.94 -11.28 -7.80
CA HIS A 129 21.82 -11.13 -8.72
C HIS A 129 21.49 -12.48 -9.39
N PRO A 130 20.20 -12.81 -9.57
CA PRO A 130 19.79 -13.92 -10.42
C PRO A 130 20.30 -13.72 -11.84
N ARG A 131 20.57 -14.81 -12.56
CA ARG A 131 20.98 -14.75 -13.96
C ARG A 131 19.75 -14.85 -14.84
N PHE A 132 19.35 -13.73 -15.42
CA PHE A 132 18.30 -13.69 -16.44
C PHE A 132 18.87 -14.10 -17.80
N ASP A 133 18.03 -14.69 -18.65
CA ASP A 133 18.43 -14.95 -20.03
C ASP A 133 18.63 -13.63 -20.80
N PRO A 134 19.49 -13.61 -21.84
CA PRO A 134 19.79 -12.37 -22.57
C PRO A 134 18.55 -11.67 -23.14
N GLY A 135 17.54 -12.44 -23.60
CA GLY A 135 16.29 -11.88 -24.10
C GLY A 135 15.51 -11.16 -23.00
N SER A 136 15.37 -11.78 -21.83
CA SER A 136 14.79 -11.12 -20.65
C SER A 136 15.52 -9.82 -20.28
N VAL A 137 16.86 -9.79 -20.33
CA VAL A 137 17.66 -8.60 -20.00
C VAL A 137 17.47 -7.49 -21.03
N GLU A 138 17.41 -7.81 -22.32
CA GLU A 138 17.10 -6.82 -23.37
C GLU A 138 15.73 -6.20 -23.17
N GLU A 139 14.72 -7.01 -22.79
CA GLU A 139 13.39 -6.50 -22.49
C GLU A 139 13.36 -5.61 -21.25
N MET A 140 14.18 -5.90 -20.22
CA MET A 140 14.25 -5.16 -18.94
C MET A 140 14.49 -3.66 -19.09
N VAL A 141 15.28 -3.24 -20.08
CA VAL A 141 15.64 -1.83 -20.32
C VAL A 141 14.44 -1.01 -20.84
N GLY A 142 13.41 -1.67 -21.39
CA GLY A 142 12.23 -1.05 -22.00
C GLY A 142 10.89 -1.32 -21.28
N LEU A 143 10.88 -1.87 -20.07
CA LEU A 143 9.66 -2.39 -19.41
C LEU A 143 8.64 -1.35 -18.92
N ARG A 144 8.65 -0.11 -19.41
CA ARG A 144 7.63 0.89 -19.04
C ARG A 144 6.24 0.37 -19.46
N GLY A 145 5.30 0.34 -18.53
CA GLY A 145 3.98 -0.25 -18.77
C GLY A 145 3.99 -1.78 -18.81
N THR A 146 4.73 -2.42 -17.89
CA THR A 146 4.78 -3.88 -17.74
C THR A 146 4.27 -4.31 -16.37
N THR A 147 3.51 -5.40 -16.34
CA THR A 147 3.19 -6.15 -15.13
C THR A 147 3.98 -7.45 -15.10
N VAL A 148 4.71 -7.67 -14.01
CA VAL A 148 5.39 -8.92 -13.70
C VAL A 148 4.53 -9.71 -12.72
N VAL A 149 4.09 -10.89 -13.15
CA VAL A 149 3.41 -11.88 -12.30
C VAL A 149 4.46 -12.85 -11.79
N ALA A 150 4.64 -12.96 -10.48
CA ALA A 150 5.67 -13.82 -9.89
C ALA A 150 5.10 -15.18 -9.48
N ASP A 151 5.88 -16.24 -9.69
CA ASP A 151 5.62 -17.56 -9.13
C ASP A 151 6.34 -17.76 -7.78
N THR A 152 6.06 -18.89 -7.13
CA THR A 152 6.70 -19.25 -5.85
C THR A 152 8.19 -19.47 -5.99
N SER A 153 8.67 -19.99 -7.12
CA SER A 153 10.11 -20.20 -7.32
C SER A 153 10.87 -18.87 -7.30
N SER A 154 10.32 -17.84 -7.94
CA SER A 154 10.93 -16.50 -8.02
C SER A 154 10.86 -15.74 -6.72
N VAL A 155 9.79 -15.94 -5.95
CA VAL A 155 9.66 -15.44 -4.58
C VAL A 155 10.75 -16.04 -3.68
N LEU A 156 10.96 -17.35 -3.73
CA LEU A 156 11.90 -18.03 -2.83
C LEU A 156 13.38 -17.85 -3.23
N GLN A 157 13.64 -17.66 -4.52
CA GLN A 157 14.99 -17.69 -5.08
C GLN A 157 15.57 -16.31 -5.43
N GLY A 158 14.91 -15.23 -5.01
CA GLY A 158 15.42 -13.86 -5.16
C GLY A 158 15.19 -13.20 -6.52
N GLY A 159 14.46 -13.86 -7.43
CA GLY A 159 14.00 -13.25 -8.68
C GLY A 159 13.10 -12.05 -8.41
N LEU A 160 12.15 -12.22 -7.49
CA LEU A 160 11.22 -11.15 -7.12
C LEU A 160 11.94 -10.01 -6.38
N ASP A 161 12.92 -10.31 -5.53
CA ASP A 161 13.75 -9.28 -4.87
C ASP A 161 14.49 -8.42 -5.89
N PHE A 162 15.03 -9.01 -6.95
CA PHE A 162 15.68 -8.26 -8.03
C PHE A 162 14.70 -7.33 -8.73
N VAL A 163 13.53 -7.84 -9.13
CA VAL A 163 12.49 -7.04 -9.81
C VAL A 163 12.01 -5.91 -8.91
N ALA A 164 11.71 -6.22 -7.65
CA ALA A 164 11.31 -5.23 -6.65
C ALA A 164 12.38 -4.16 -6.47
N ARG A 165 13.66 -4.51 -6.44
CA ARG A 165 14.72 -3.58 -6.08
C ARG A 165 15.17 -2.70 -7.24
N PHE A 166 15.25 -3.25 -8.45
CA PHE A 166 15.90 -2.58 -9.58
C PHE A 166 14.96 -2.20 -10.71
N LEU A 167 13.82 -2.88 -10.85
CA LEU A 167 12.84 -2.59 -11.90
C LEU A 167 11.63 -1.80 -11.39
N HIS A 168 11.36 -1.82 -10.10
CA HIS A 168 10.30 -1.01 -9.50
C HIS A 168 10.73 0.47 -9.40
N PRO A 169 9.82 1.46 -9.65
CA PRO A 169 8.41 1.33 -10.00
C PRO A 169 8.13 1.20 -11.51
N ALA A 170 9.15 1.07 -12.36
CA ALA A 170 8.97 0.95 -13.81
C ALA A 170 8.16 -0.29 -14.20
N VAL A 171 8.18 -1.35 -13.38
CA VAL A 171 7.33 -2.54 -13.51
C VAL A 171 6.40 -2.70 -12.32
N ARG A 172 5.16 -3.11 -12.61
CA ARG A 172 4.19 -3.49 -11.59
C ARG A 172 4.40 -4.94 -11.17
N ILE A 173 4.28 -5.22 -9.89
CA ILE A 173 4.43 -6.57 -9.35
C ILE A 173 3.05 -7.10 -8.96
N LYS A 174 2.73 -8.31 -9.41
CA LYS A 174 1.52 -9.05 -9.04
C LYS A 174 1.91 -10.41 -8.47
N ILE A 175 1.40 -10.69 -7.27
CA ILE A 175 1.60 -11.96 -6.58
C ILE A 175 0.26 -12.72 -6.58
N PRO A 176 0.13 -13.84 -7.31
CA PRO A 176 -1.06 -14.67 -7.28
C PRO A 176 -1.39 -15.19 -5.88
N ALA A 177 -2.66 -15.32 -5.55
CA ALA A 177 -3.09 -15.80 -4.24
C ALA A 177 -2.52 -17.19 -3.88
N ILE A 178 -2.39 -18.09 -4.87
CA ILE A 178 -1.81 -19.42 -4.67
C ILE A 178 -0.35 -19.36 -4.21
N VAL A 179 0.44 -18.42 -4.75
CA VAL A 179 1.83 -18.19 -4.36
C VAL A 179 1.92 -17.72 -2.91
N HIS A 180 1.03 -16.80 -2.52
CA HIS A 180 0.93 -16.35 -1.14
C HIS A 180 0.58 -17.49 -0.18
N MET A 181 -0.37 -18.36 -0.57
CA MET A 181 -0.73 -19.55 0.21
C MET A 181 0.42 -20.55 0.34
N GLU A 182 1.20 -20.77 -0.72
CA GLU A 182 2.38 -21.63 -0.68
C GLU A 182 3.45 -21.10 0.29
N VAL A 183 3.70 -19.79 0.30
CA VAL A 183 4.62 -19.16 1.25
C VAL A 183 4.12 -19.28 2.69
N LEU A 184 2.82 -19.06 2.94
CA LEU A 184 2.23 -19.25 4.26
C LEU A 184 2.32 -20.71 4.73
N ASN A 185 2.13 -21.67 3.83
CA ASN A 185 2.27 -23.09 4.13
C ASN A 185 3.71 -23.46 4.51
N LEU A 186 4.73 -22.86 3.86
CA LEU A 186 6.13 -23.05 4.25
C LEU A 186 6.39 -22.55 5.68
N ALA A 187 5.84 -21.39 6.05
CA ALA A 187 5.96 -20.87 7.40
C ALA A 187 5.22 -21.72 8.44
N ASP A 188 4.01 -22.19 8.15
CA ASP A 188 3.27 -23.08 9.04
C ASP A 188 3.99 -24.43 9.21
N ASN A 189 4.57 -24.99 8.15
CA ASN A 189 5.39 -26.21 8.21
C ASN A 189 6.59 -26.05 9.14
N PHE A 190 7.31 -24.93 9.04
CA PHE A 190 8.41 -24.61 9.95
C PHE A 190 7.94 -24.58 11.41
N LEU A 191 6.87 -23.84 11.71
CA LEU A 191 6.33 -23.73 13.07
C LEU A 191 5.81 -25.05 13.62
N LYS A 192 5.19 -25.88 12.78
CA LYS A 192 4.74 -27.23 13.15
C LYS A 192 5.93 -28.11 13.51
N ARG A 193 7.00 -28.13 12.70
CA ARG A 193 8.21 -28.92 12.98
C ARG A 193 8.98 -28.40 14.20
N ARG A 194 9.05 -27.08 14.39
CA ARG A 194 9.70 -26.47 15.56
C ARG A 194 9.02 -26.86 16.88
N ARG A 195 7.69 -27.01 16.86
CA ARG A 195 6.88 -27.42 18.03
C ARG A 195 6.83 -28.94 18.24
N ALA A 196 7.43 -29.74 17.34
CA ALA A 196 7.38 -31.19 17.44
C ALA A 196 8.28 -31.70 18.58
N THR A 197 7.87 -32.80 19.22
CA THR A 197 8.62 -33.44 20.32
C THR A 197 9.95 -34.06 19.87
N LYS A 198 10.05 -34.46 18.59
CA LYS A 198 11.29 -34.94 17.96
C LYS A 198 11.59 -34.09 16.74
N ILE A 199 12.72 -33.40 16.77
CA ILE A 199 13.14 -32.48 15.71
C ILE A 199 14.13 -33.18 14.77
N ASN A 200 13.86 -33.15 13.47
CA ASN A 200 14.87 -33.43 12.45
C ASN A 200 15.58 -32.12 12.09
N ALA A 201 16.75 -31.88 12.67
CA ALA A 201 17.49 -30.62 12.54
C ALA A 201 17.69 -30.19 11.08
N ALA A 202 18.06 -31.11 10.19
CA ALA A 202 18.27 -30.79 8.77
C ALA A 202 16.99 -30.40 8.04
N ALA A 203 15.88 -31.06 8.36
CA ALA A 203 14.60 -30.72 7.77
C ALA A 203 14.05 -29.40 8.34
N LEU A 204 14.26 -29.15 9.64
CA LEU A 204 13.83 -27.92 10.30
C LEU A 204 14.60 -26.71 9.79
N LEU A 205 15.92 -26.81 9.62
CA LEU A 205 16.76 -25.73 9.10
C LEU A 205 16.33 -25.31 7.69
N VAL A 206 16.11 -26.27 6.79
CA VAL A 206 15.63 -25.99 5.42
C VAL A 206 14.26 -25.31 5.46
N ASP A 207 13.31 -25.83 6.25
CA ASP A 207 11.98 -25.21 6.38
C ASP A 207 12.06 -23.79 6.94
N HIS A 208 12.95 -23.55 7.92
CA HIS A 208 13.17 -22.21 8.47
C HIS A 208 13.65 -21.25 7.38
N LEU A 209 14.73 -21.61 6.69
CA LEU A 209 15.34 -20.79 5.63
C LEU A 209 14.36 -20.49 4.49
N LEU A 210 13.58 -21.48 4.06
CA LEU A 210 12.55 -21.31 3.02
C LEU A 210 11.39 -20.42 3.50
N SER A 211 10.93 -20.60 4.74
CA SER A 211 9.86 -19.78 5.30
C SER A 211 10.21 -18.29 5.30
N GLN A 212 11.45 -17.96 5.70
CA GLN A 212 11.93 -16.59 5.77
C GLN A 212 12.17 -16.00 4.39
N SER A 213 12.72 -16.79 3.46
CA SER A 213 12.95 -16.35 2.08
C SER A 213 11.66 -15.87 1.41
N GLY A 214 10.55 -16.61 1.58
CA GLY A 214 9.27 -16.21 1.01
C GLY A 214 8.59 -15.06 1.75
N GLN A 215 8.58 -15.08 3.09
CA GLN A 215 7.88 -14.06 3.86
C GLN A 215 8.53 -12.67 3.74
N ARG A 216 9.87 -12.58 3.70
CA ARG A 216 10.56 -11.29 3.74
C ARG A 216 10.34 -10.45 2.49
N VAL A 217 10.38 -11.05 1.30
CA VAL A 217 10.13 -10.30 0.06
C VAL A 217 8.68 -9.82 -0.01
N LEU A 218 7.72 -10.65 0.42
CA LEU A 218 6.31 -10.26 0.46
C LEU A 218 6.05 -9.13 1.45
N LEU A 219 6.63 -9.19 2.66
CA LEU A 219 6.54 -8.10 3.63
C LEU A 219 7.20 -6.81 3.13
N THR A 220 8.35 -6.92 2.47
CA THR A 220 9.03 -5.77 1.86
C THR A 220 8.17 -5.12 0.77
N LEU A 221 7.46 -5.94 -0.02
CA LEU A 221 6.53 -5.48 -1.03
C LEU A 221 5.25 -4.88 -0.42
N GLU A 222 4.71 -5.45 0.66
CA GLU A 222 3.55 -4.91 1.38
C GLU A 222 3.83 -3.53 2.00
N ILE A 223 5.10 -3.26 2.36
CA ILE A 223 5.53 -1.95 2.86
C ILE A 223 5.69 -0.93 1.72
N ARG A 224 5.88 -1.38 0.48
CA ARG A 224 6.06 -0.51 -0.69
C ARG A 224 4.71 -0.13 -1.29
N GLU A 225 4.51 1.17 -1.51
CA GLU A 225 3.21 1.79 -1.80
C GLU A 225 2.54 1.33 -3.12
N ASP A 226 3.29 0.68 -4.01
CA ASP A 226 2.87 0.39 -5.40
C ASP A 226 2.71 -1.13 -5.70
N THR A 227 2.84 -2.02 -4.71
CA THR A 227 2.67 -3.48 -4.93
C THR A 227 1.28 -3.97 -4.58
N GLU A 228 0.51 -4.40 -5.57
CA GLU A 228 -0.79 -5.02 -5.35
C GLU A 228 -0.69 -6.55 -5.27
N ILE A 229 -0.97 -7.10 -4.09
CA ILE A 229 -1.24 -8.53 -3.95
C ILE A 229 -2.66 -8.78 -4.43
N GLU A 230 -2.82 -9.22 -5.67
CA GLU A 230 -4.14 -9.55 -6.20
C GLU A 230 -4.64 -10.87 -5.60
N ARG A 231 -5.76 -10.76 -4.88
CA ARG A 231 -6.51 -11.91 -4.38
C ARG A 231 -7.65 -12.23 -5.34
N THR A 232 -7.34 -12.80 -6.51
CA THR A 232 -8.00 -14.04 -6.95
C THR A 232 -9.36 -14.39 -6.34
N PRO A 233 -10.54 -13.80 -6.67
CA PRO A 233 -11.77 -14.22 -6.01
C PRO A 233 -12.07 -15.70 -6.32
N LEU A 234 -11.87 -16.57 -5.35
CA LEU A 234 -12.16 -18.02 -5.42
C LEU A 234 -13.67 -18.33 -5.58
N MET A 235 -14.53 -17.33 -5.75
CA MET A 235 -15.99 -17.44 -5.71
C MET A 235 -16.61 -18.15 -6.92
N GLY A 236 -15.92 -18.21 -8.06
CA GLY A 236 -16.28 -19.07 -9.21
C GLY A 236 -15.48 -20.38 -9.28
N ASP A 237 -14.75 -20.66 -8.21
CA ASP A 237 -13.72 -21.68 -8.07
C ASP A 237 -14.22 -23.15 -8.08
N PRO A 238 -14.17 -24.00 -9.13
CA PRO A 238 -14.48 -25.43 -8.97
C PRO A 238 -13.62 -26.16 -7.90
N LEU A 239 -12.60 -25.51 -7.34
CA LEU A 239 -11.59 -26.06 -6.45
C LEU A 239 -11.68 -25.66 -4.99
N ARG A 240 -12.79 -25.09 -4.54
CA ARG A 240 -13.05 -24.98 -3.10
C ARG A 240 -12.85 -26.34 -2.39
N SER A 241 -13.04 -27.45 -3.10
CA SER A 241 -12.81 -28.84 -2.67
C SER A 241 -11.36 -29.31 -2.63
N ALA A 242 -10.42 -28.74 -3.41
CA ALA A 242 -9.02 -29.21 -3.45
C ALA A 242 -8.20 -28.82 -2.21
N PHE A 243 -8.65 -27.80 -1.47
CA PHE A 243 -8.01 -27.29 -0.26
C PHE A 243 -8.80 -27.54 1.02
N LEU A 244 -10.01 -28.11 0.92
CA LEU A 244 -10.73 -28.62 2.07
C LEU A 244 -10.19 -30.01 2.40
N ALA A 245 -9.78 -30.24 3.65
CA ALA A 245 -9.47 -31.57 4.12
C ALA A 245 -10.75 -32.41 4.02
N ASP A 246 -10.84 -33.23 2.98
CA ASP A 246 -11.96 -34.14 2.81
C ASP A 246 -11.76 -35.33 3.74
N ASN A 247 -12.78 -35.68 4.53
CA ASN A 247 -12.72 -36.80 5.48
C ASN A 247 -12.87 -38.16 4.80
N ASP A 248 -12.89 -38.18 3.46
CA ASP A 248 -13.08 -39.38 2.67
C ASP A 248 -11.79 -40.21 2.59
N LYS A 249 -11.89 -41.48 2.98
CA LYS A 249 -10.73 -42.37 3.09
C LYS A 249 -10.15 -42.72 1.72
N GLU A 250 -10.97 -42.84 0.68
CA GLU A 250 -10.50 -43.11 -0.69
C GLU A 250 -9.66 -41.97 -1.26
N ILE A 251 -10.04 -40.70 -1.04
CA ILE A 251 -9.30 -39.52 -1.53
C ILE A 251 -7.93 -39.41 -0.83
N THR A 252 -7.89 -39.78 0.46
CA THR A 252 -6.67 -39.84 1.26
C THR A 252 -5.76 -40.99 0.82
N GLU A 253 -6.33 -42.15 0.47
CA GLU A 253 -5.60 -43.31 -0.07
C GLU A 253 -5.09 -43.08 -1.51
N LEU A 254 -5.80 -42.28 -2.31
CA LEU A 254 -5.39 -41.84 -3.65
C LEU A 254 -4.41 -40.65 -3.64
N ASN A 255 -4.12 -40.09 -2.45
CA ASN A 255 -3.19 -38.98 -2.24
C ASN A 255 -3.52 -37.69 -3.01
N LEU A 256 -4.81 -37.47 -3.30
CA LEU A 256 -5.33 -36.33 -4.07
C LEU A 256 -5.41 -35.03 -3.25
N SER A 257 -5.12 -35.09 -1.95
CA SER A 257 -5.03 -33.94 -1.03
C SER A 257 -3.71 -33.16 -1.16
N VAL A 258 -2.78 -33.64 -1.98
CA VAL A 258 -1.57 -32.91 -2.36
C VAL A 258 -1.87 -32.18 -3.66
N ALA A 259 -1.87 -30.84 -3.64
CA ALA A 259 -2.00 -30.04 -4.85
C ALA A 259 -0.99 -30.56 -5.89
N PHE A 260 -1.48 -31.08 -7.03
CA PHE A 260 -0.60 -31.50 -8.11
C PHE A 260 0.22 -30.27 -8.52
N ARG A 261 1.55 -30.37 -8.54
CA ARG A 261 2.43 -29.22 -8.84
C ARG A 261 2.07 -28.52 -10.15
N SER A 262 1.73 -29.31 -11.18
CA SER A 262 1.24 -28.83 -12.48
C SER A 262 -0.06 -28.00 -12.41
N TYR A 263 -0.79 -28.13 -11.32
CA TYR A 263 -2.05 -27.46 -11.06
C TYR A 263 -1.86 -26.06 -10.47
N CYS A 264 -0.94 -25.92 -9.51
CA CYS A 264 -0.51 -24.60 -9.01
C CYS A 264 0.07 -23.76 -10.15
N ASP A 265 0.90 -24.38 -11.01
CA ASP A 265 1.45 -23.75 -12.22
C ASP A 265 0.34 -23.21 -13.14
N ARG A 266 -0.75 -23.97 -13.32
CA ARG A 266 -1.91 -23.52 -14.11
C ARG A 266 -2.64 -22.34 -13.48
N LEU A 267 -2.84 -22.33 -12.16
CA LEU A 267 -3.50 -21.21 -11.47
C LEU A 267 -2.69 -19.91 -11.58
N ILE A 268 -1.36 -20.01 -11.51
CA ILE A 268 -0.45 -18.88 -11.71
C ILE A 268 -0.57 -18.33 -13.14
N LEU A 269 -0.63 -19.21 -14.14
CA LEU A 269 -0.83 -18.81 -15.54
C LEU A 269 -2.19 -18.17 -15.77
N GLU A 270 -3.27 -18.71 -15.19
CA GLU A 270 -4.60 -18.11 -15.31
C GLU A 270 -4.65 -16.71 -14.68
N ALA A 271 -3.98 -16.48 -13.55
CA ALA A 271 -3.85 -15.16 -12.97
C ALA A 271 -3.14 -14.19 -13.94
N ALA A 272 -2.05 -14.63 -14.57
CA ALA A 272 -1.34 -13.84 -15.57
C ALA A 272 -2.19 -13.56 -16.82
N ARG A 273 -2.97 -14.54 -17.30
CA ARG A 273 -3.87 -14.38 -18.46
C ARG A 273 -5.03 -13.44 -18.16
N LEU A 274 -5.63 -13.57 -16.98
CA LEU A 274 -6.70 -12.69 -16.53
C LEU A 274 -6.20 -11.24 -16.49
N HIS A 275 -5.00 -11.01 -15.95
CA HIS A 275 -4.37 -9.69 -16.01
C HIS A 275 -4.10 -9.21 -17.45
N GLN A 276 -3.58 -10.06 -18.32
CA GLN A 276 -3.34 -9.72 -19.72
C GLN A 276 -4.63 -9.30 -20.43
N SER A 277 -5.74 -9.98 -20.15
CA SER A 277 -7.06 -9.67 -20.73
C SER A 277 -7.66 -8.33 -20.24
N HIS A 278 -7.32 -7.90 -19.04
CA HIS A 278 -7.76 -6.62 -18.45
C HIS A 278 -6.78 -5.46 -18.70
N SER A 279 -5.61 -5.74 -19.28
CA SER A 279 -4.56 -4.75 -19.51
C SER A 279 -4.82 -3.94 -20.79
N ASN A 280 -4.36 -2.68 -20.81
CA ASN A 280 -4.48 -1.82 -21.99
C ASN A 280 -3.74 -2.41 -23.20
N PRO A 281 -4.17 -2.13 -24.44
CA PRO A 281 -3.41 -2.46 -25.64
C PRO A 281 -1.98 -1.87 -25.55
N GLY A 282 -0.96 -2.74 -25.60
CA GLY A 282 0.45 -2.37 -25.46
C GLY A 282 1.05 -2.57 -24.07
N HIS A 283 0.24 -2.74 -23.01
CA HIS A 283 0.72 -3.09 -21.67
C HIS A 283 1.16 -4.56 -21.66
N ARG A 284 2.42 -4.82 -21.30
CA ARG A 284 2.98 -6.17 -21.34
C ARG A 284 2.74 -6.88 -20.01
N VAL A 285 2.38 -8.15 -20.05
CA VAL A 285 2.34 -9.03 -18.88
C VAL A 285 3.43 -10.08 -19.03
N LEU A 286 4.33 -10.13 -18.06
CA LEU A 286 5.44 -11.07 -18.01
C LEU A 286 5.26 -12.04 -16.84
N LEU A 287 5.65 -13.30 -17.03
CA LEU A 287 5.67 -14.29 -15.95
C LEU A 287 7.10 -14.49 -15.43
N LEU A 288 7.39 -14.02 -14.22
CA LEU A 288 8.68 -14.23 -13.56
C LEU A 288 8.71 -15.64 -12.96
N THR A 289 9.63 -16.48 -13.45
CA THR A 289 9.78 -17.87 -13.00
C THR A 289 11.22 -18.37 -13.14
N ALA A 290 11.63 -19.26 -12.23
CA ALA A 290 12.82 -20.09 -12.37
C ALA A 290 12.49 -21.54 -12.76
N ASP A 291 11.21 -21.89 -12.91
CA ASP A 291 10.76 -23.21 -13.34
C ASP A 291 10.70 -23.29 -14.88
N GLN A 292 11.54 -24.13 -15.47
CA GLN A 292 11.59 -24.34 -16.91
C GLN A 292 10.27 -24.89 -17.48
N GLY A 293 9.52 -25.68 -16.70
CA GLY A 293 8.22 -26.20 -17.11
C GLY A 293 7.20 -25.07 -17.25
N LEU A 294 7.09 -24.23 -16.21
CA LEU A 294 6.19 -23.09 -16.19
C LEU A 294 6.54 -22.04 -17.26
N ALA A 295 7.85 -21.76 -17.47
CA ALA A 295 8.30 -20.86 -18.53
C ALA A 295 7.87 -21.34 -19.93
N ARG A 296 7.98 -22.64 -20.20
CA ARG A 296 7.53 -23.24 -21.48
C ARG A 296 6.01 -23.17 -21.64
N MET A 297 5.26 -23.39 -20.57
CA MET A 297 3.81 -23.26 -20.58
C MET A 297 3.37 -21.82 -20.85
N ALA A 298 4.03 -20.83 -20.22
CA ALA A 298 3.78 -19.41 -20.46
C ALA A 298 3.96 -19.05 -21.95
N LEU A 299 5.08 -19.47 -22.55
CA LEU A 299 5.34 -19.26 -23.98
C LEU A 299 4.26 -19.87 -24.87
N ALA A 300 3.83 -21.11 -24.56
CA ALA A 300 2.79 -21.79 -25.31
C ALA A 300 1.41 -21.08 -25.24
N GLU A 301 1.17 -20.34 -24.15
CA GLU A 301 -0.08 -19.60 -23.91
C GLU A 301 0.02 -18.11 -24.27
N GLY A 302 1.12 -17.67 -24.89
CA GLY A 302 1.29 -16.28 -25.34
C GLY A 302 1.62 -15.29 -24.24
N ILE A 303 2.16 -15.76 -23.11
CA ILE A 303 2.72 -14.91 -22.04
C ILE A 303 4.24 -15.01 -22.10
N SER A 304 4.92 -13.87 -22.20
CA SER A 304 6.38 -13.82 -22.19
C SER A 304 6.93 -14.17 -20.80
N PRO A 305 7.77 -15.20 -20.64
CA PRO A 305 8.40 -15.49 -19.37
C PRO A 305 9.60 -14.56 -19.16
N LEU A 306 9.75 -14.06 -17.93
CA LEU A 306 10.97 -13.45 -17.43
C LEU A 306 11.74 -14.53 -16.67
N PHE A 307 12.49 -15.36 -17.41
CA PHE A 307 13.12 -16.54 -16.85
C PHE A 307 14.44 -16.18 -16.15
N HIS A 308 14.66 -16.73 -14.96
CA HIS A 308 15.92 -16.56 -14.25
C HIS A 308 16.47 -17.86 -13.68
N GLN A 309 17.79 -17.91 -13.55
CA GLN A 309 18.50 -18.94 -12.80
C GLN A 309 18.87 -18.38 -11.43
N PHE A 310 18.51 -19.13 -10.39
CA PHE A 310 18.85 -18.77 -9.02
C PHE A 310 20.36 -18.89 -8.74
N VAL A 311 20.82 -18.07 -7.81
CA VAL A 311 22.21 -18.06 -7.35
C VAL A 311 22.43 -19.23 -6.39
N LYS A 312 23.46 -20.06 -6.63
CA LYS A 312 23.79 -21.21 -5.77
C LYS A 312 24.87 -20.85 -4.77
N ALA A 313 25.00 -21.67 -3.72
CA ALA A 313 26.12 -21.56 -2.77
C ALA A 313 27.49 -21.56 -3.47
N SER A 314 27.66 -22.36 -4.52
CA SER A 314 28.90 -22.43 -5.31
C SER A 314 29.21 -21.16 -6.11
N ASP A 315 28.22 -20.30 -6.36
CA ASP A 315 28.43 -19.03 -7.06
C ASP A 315 28.92 -17.92 -6.10
N VAL A 316 28.78 -18.11 -4.78
CA VAL A 316 29.03 -17.05 -3.78
C VAL A 316 30.08 -17.43 -2.73
N LEU A 317 30.09 -18.67 -2.25
CA LEU A 317 31.03 -19.12 -1.22
C LEU A 317 32.46 -19.17 -1.78
N GLY A 318 33.42 -18.70 -0.98
CA GLY A 318 34.82 -18.52 -1.40
C GLY A 318 35.07 -17.25 -2.21
N ARG A 319 34.11 -16.31 -2.25
CA ARG A 319 34.25 -14.98 -2.87
C ARG A 319 34.15 -13.88 -1.83
N THR A 320 34.60 -12.70 -2.22
CA THR A 320 34.47 -11.47 -1.45
C THR A 320 33.39 -10.58 -2.05
N PHE A 321 32.48 -10.08 -1.21
CA PHE A 321 31.42 -9.15 -1.59
C PHE A 321 31.66 -7.79 -0.96
N SER A 322 31.43 -6.72 -1.71
CA SER A 322 31.42 -5.36 -1.14
C SER A 322 30.00 -4.94 -0.81
N GLY A 323 29.81 -4.20 0.29
CA GLY A 323 28.53 -3.56 0.59
C GLY A 323 28.14 -2.46 -0.39
N THR A 324 29.05 -2.05 -1.29
CA THR A 324 28.78 -1.11 -2.38
C THR A 324 29.01 -1.82 -3.71
N VAL A 325 27.97 -1.91 -4.54
CA VAL A 325 28.00 -2.54 -5.86
C VAL A 325 27.44 -1.60 -6.92
N PHE A 326 27.62 -1.93 -8.20
CA PHE A 326 26.95 -1.21 -9.28
C PHE A 326 25.48 -1.62 -9.36
N ASN A 327 24.60 -0.67 -9.63
CA ASN A 327 23.25 -0.97 -10.03
C ASN A 327 23.30 -1.79 -11.34
N PRO A 328 22.61 -2.93 -11.45
CA PRO A 328 22.66 -3.78 -12.64
C PRO A 328 22.04 -3.15 -13.89
N LEU A 329 21.24 -2.08 -13.73
CA LEU A 329 20.49 -1.44 -14.81
C LEU A 329 20.84 0.04 -15.02
N THR A 330 21.45 0.69 -14.03
CA THR A 330 21.86 2.11 -14.10
C THR A 330 23.35 2.25 -13.83
N ALA A 331 23.93 3.41 -14.17
CA ALA A 331 25.34 3.71 -13.86
C ALA A 331 25.57 4.09 -12.39
N ASP A 332 24.57 3.99 -11.53
CA ASP A 332 24.64 4.41 -10.13
C ASP A 332 25.23 3.33 -9.22
N LEU A 333 25.72 3.77 -8.06
CA LEU A 333 26.14 2.87 -6.99
C LEU A 333 24.94 2.46 -6.14
N TYR A 334 24.76 1.15 -5.97
CA TYR A 334 23.84 0.56 -5.02
C TYR A 334 24.58 0.21 -3.72
N ARG A 335 24.05 0.69 -2.58
CA ARG A 335 24.69 0.55 -1.26
C ARG A 335 23.81 -0.27 -0.33
N VAL A 336 24.41 -1.28 0.29
CA VAL A 336 23.78 -2.15 1.30
C VAL A 336 24.44 -1.87 2.64
N PRO A 337 23.74 -1.17 3.56
CA PRO A 337 24.24 -0.94 4.91
C PRO A 337 24.49 -2.25 5.66
N LEU A 338 25.48 -2.26 6.54
CA LEU A 338 25.84 -3.49 7.27
C LEU A 338 24.73 -3.97 8.19
N GLN A 339 23.96 -3.05 8.79
CA GLN A 339 22.81 -3.41 9.62
C GLN A 339 21.79 -4.26 8.84
N SER A 340 21.59 -4.01 7.55
CA SER A 340 20.68 -4.80 6.72
C SER A 340 21.16 -6.24 6.56
N VAL A 341 22.48 -6.45 6.43
CA VAL A 341 23.09 -7.80 6.37
C VAL A 341 22.85 -8.56 7.66
N VAL A 342 23.14 -7.94 8.81
CA VAL A 342 22.99 -8.58 10.12
C VAL A 342 21.53 -8.93 10.41
N TRP A 343 20.60 -8.03 10.06
CA TRP A 343 19.15 -8.28 10.19
C TRP A 343 18.67 -9.43 9.32
N GLU A 344 19.10 -9.46 8.06
CA GLU A 344 18.73 -10.52 7.11
C GLU A 344 19.27 -11.89 7.57
N LEU A 345 20.50 -11.93 8.10
CA LEU A 345 21.09 -13.14 8.68
C LEU A 345 20.35 -13.59 9.94
N ALA A 346 20.04 -12.65 10.85
CA ALA A 346 19.36 -12.95 12.10
C ALA A 346 17.93 -13.46 11.86
N THR A 347 17.22 -12.89 10.90
CA THR A 347 15.88 -13.38 10.52
C THR A 347 15.96 -14.74 9.86
N SER A 348 16.89 -14.95 8.92
CA SER A 348 17.01 -16.22 8.18
C SER A 348 17.44 -17.41 9.04
N PHE A 349 18.39 -17.21 9.95
CA PHE A 349 18.94 -18.28 10.80
C PHE A 349 18.37 -18.27 12.22
N GLY A 350 17.67 -17.21 12.63
CA GLY A 350 17.15 -17.01 13.98
C GLY A 350 18.03 -16.11 14.85
N LYS A 351 19.37 -16.21 14.72
CA LYS A 351 20.35 -15.33 15.37
C LYS A 351 21.54 -15.06 14.46
N ALA A 352 22.07 -13.84 14.52
CA ALA A 352 23.33 -13.45 13.91
C ALA A 352 24.21 -12.73 14.94
N ARG A 353 25.52 -12.88 14.82
CA ARG A 353 26.50 -12.33 15.74
C ARG A 353 27.70 -11.79 14.98
N LEU A 354 28.14 -10.58 15.34
CA LEU A 354 29.46 -10.07 14.95
C LEU A 354 30.39 -10.12 16.16
N ILE A 355 31.62 -10.56 15.94
CA ILE A 355 32.66 -10.66 16.98
C ILE A 355 33.95 -10.03 16.45
N SER A 356 34.59 -9.16 17.23
CA SER A 356 35.91 -8.62 16.92
C SER A 356 36.96 -9.74 16.77
N ALA A 357 38.06 -9.49 16.05
CA ALA A 357 39.08 -10.52 15.83
C ALA A 357 39.73 -11.01 17.13
N ASP A 358 39.84 -10.14 18.14
CA ASP A 358 40.36 -10.44 19.48
C ASP A 358 39.33 -11.06 20.44
N ASN A 359 38.07 -11.21 20.00
CA ASN A 359 36.93 -11.67 20.79
C ASN A 359 36.55 -10.78 22.00
N SER A 360 37.08 -9.57 22.11
CA SER A 360 36.78 -8.66 23.22
C SER A 360 35.42 -7.98 23.08
N ARG A 361 34.95 -7.77 21.85
CA ARG A 361 33.69 -7.08 21.53
C ARG A 361 32.79 -7.94 20.67
N TRP A 362 31.49 -7.90 20.96
CA TRP A 362 30.51 -8.62 20.19
C TRP A 362 29.12 -7.98 20.24
N VAL A 363 28.32 -8.28 19.23
CA VAL A 363 26.91 -7.95 19.15
C VAL A 363 26.15 -9.15 18.60
N GLU A 364 25.07 -9.52 19.27
CA GLU A 364 24.18 -10.62 18.90
C GLU A 364 22.79 -10.04 18.64
N VAL A 365 22.26 -10.32 17.45
CA VAL A 365 20.91 -9.96 17.02
C VAL A 365 20.09 -11.24 16.88
N ALA A 366 18.92 -11.29 17.50
CA ALA A 366 18.05 -12.45 17.56
C ALA A 366 16.64 -12.11 17.06
N ALA A 367 16.18 -12.86 16.06
CA ALA A 367 14.79 -12.86 15.61
C ALA A 367 13.93 -13.86 16.39
N ILE A 368 14.54 -14.96 16.86
CA ILE A 368 13.85 -16.01 17.62
C ILE A 368 14.72 -16.49 18.79
N GLY A 369 14.09 -16.80 19.93
CA GLY A 369 14.73 -17.42 21.09
C GLY A 369 13.71 -18.09 22.01
N SER A 370 14.15 -19.07 22.81
CA SER A 370 13.30 -19.77 23.79
C SER A 370 12.62 -18.86 24.82
N GLU A 371 13.28 -17.76 25.18
CA GLU A 371 12.80 -16.75 26.14
C GLU A 371 12.34 -15.43 25.47
N LEU A 372 12.35 -15.39 24.14
CA LEU A 372 11.98 -14.20 23.36
C LEU A 372 10.63 -14.45 22.70
N SER A 373 9.72 -13.48 22.77
CA SER A 373 8.46 -13.58 22.02
C SER A 373 8.76 -13.55 20.52
N TRP A 374 8.66 -14.69 19.86
CA TRP A 374 8.61 -14.72 18.39
C TRP A 374 7.37 -13.94 17.95
N SER A 375 7.56 -12.86 17.20
CA SER A 375 6.43 -12.06 16.77
C SER A 375 6.61 -11.58 15.34
N PRO A 376 5.92 -12.21 14.38
CA PRO A 376 5.84 -11.70 13.01
C PRO A 376 5.16 -10.31 12.95
N VAL A 377 4.51 -9.82 14.00
CA VAL A 377 3.89 -8.47 14.05
C VAL A 377 4.95 -7.35 14.06
N HIS A 378 6.16 -7.63 14.55
CA HIS A 378 7.27 -6.67 14.56
C HIS A 378 7.98 -6.54 13.20
N SER A 379 7.67 -7.42 12.25
CA SER A 379 8.23 -7.38 10.89
C SER A 379 7.83 -6.12 10.12
N ARG A 380 6.70 -5.48 10.45
CA ARG A 380 6.31 -4.17 9.88
C ARG A 380 7.26 -3.03 10.26
N ASN A 381 7.97 -3.16 11.39
CA ASN A 381 8.92 -2.16 11.88
C ASN A 381 10.39 -2.68 11.87
N ASP A 382 10.62 -3.89 11.32
CA ASP A 382 11.90 -4.61 11.29
C ASP A 382 12.64 -4.61 12.66
N LEU A 383 11.89 -4.75 13.75
CA LEU A 383 12.43 -4.73 15.12
C LEU A 383 12.94 -6.11 15.54
N LEU A 384 14.20 -6.19 15.96
CA LEU A 384 14.85 -7.42 16.46
C LEU A 384 15.44 -7.23 17.86
N TRP A 385 15.69 -8.35 18.56
CA TRP A 385 16.30 -8.34 19.87
C TRP A 385 17.82 -8.26 19.75
N LEU A 386 18.45 -7.27 20.38
CA LEU A 386 19.89 -7.07 20.34
C LEU A 386 20.50 -7.18 21.74
N LYS A 387 21.62 -7.89 21.82
CA LYS A 387 22.49 -7.98 22.99
C LYS A 387 23.93 -7.64 22.56
N SER A 388 24.70 -6.94 23.39
CA SER A 388 26.08 -6.57 23.06
C SER A 388 26.94 -6.52 24.30
N SER A 389 28.25 -6.73 24.13
CA SER A 389 29.27 -6.48 25.16
C SER A 389 29.34 -5.02 25.63
N THR A 390 28.94 -4.04 24.80
CA THR A 390 29.06 -2.60 25.09
C THR A 390 27.75 -1.96 25.55
N LEU A 391 26.65 -2.72 25.59
CA LEU A 391 25.33 -2.22 25.96
C LEU A 391 25.24 -1.75 27.42
N ALA A 392 26.17 -2.20 28.28
CA ALA A 392 26.31 -1.72 29.65
C ALA A 392 26.83 -0.27 29.72
N ASP A 393 27.74 0.12 28.82
CA ASP A 393 28.34 1.46 28.79
C ASP A 393 27.41 2.49 28.14
N TRP A 394 26.62 2.07 27.14
CA TRP A 394 25.67 2.97 26.47
C TRP A 394 24.44 3.33 27.32
N ALA A 395 24.17 2.57 28.38
CA ALA A 395 23.14 2.93 29.37
C ALA A 395 23.63 4.02 30.35
N ALA A 396 24.94 4.25 30.45
CA ALA A 396 25.55 5.26 31.30
C ALA A 396 25.75 6.60 30.55
N GLU A 397 25.94 6.56 29.24
CA GLU A 397 26.02 7.75 28.39
C GLU A 397 24.67 8.07 27.75
N GLY A 398 23.77 8.59 28.57
CA GLY A 398 22.60 9.31 28.09
C GLY A 398 23.02 10.59 27.38
N ALA A 399 23.27 10.50 26.08
CA ALA A 399 23.22 11.63 25.16
C ALA A 399 22.88 11.09 23.76
N SER A 400 21.62 11.21 23.37
CA SER A 400 21.36 11.42 21.94
C SER A 400 22.14 12.67 21.56
N PRO A 401 23.07 12.64 20.58
CA PRO A 401 23.34 13.85 19.85
C PRO A 401 21.99 14.22 19.21
N GLU A 402 21.49 15.42 19.48
CA GLU A 402 20.55 16.07 18.57
C GLU A 402 21.21 16.03 17.19
N ILE A 403 20.77 15.08 16.36
CA ILE A 403 20.98 15.15 14.94
C ILE A 403 20.02 16.23 14.49
N GLU A 404 20.54 17.42 14.15
CA GLU A 404 19.80 18.37 13.33
C GLU A 404 19.28 17.60 12.10
N PRO A 405 17.96 17.50 11.91
CA PRO A 405 17.44 16.98 10.66
C PRO A 405 17.86 17.95 9.57
N GLU A 406 18.61 17.46 8.57
CA GLU A 406 18.72 18.16 7.28
C GLU A 406 17.29 18.48 6.83
N ALA A 407 17.04 19.79 6.66
CA ALA A 407 15.72 20.37 6.49
C ALA A 407 14.93 19.70 5.35
N GLN A 408 13.90 18.95 5.74
CA GLN A 408 12.68 18.84 4.94
C GLN A 408 11.68 19.86 5.51
N PRO A 409 11.01 20.67 4.67
CA PRO A 409 10.19 21.77 5.15
C PRO A 409 8.97 21.24 5.92
N GLU A 410 8.89 21.61 7.20
CA GLU A 410 7.78 21.34 8.10
C GLU A 410 6.51 22.10 7.68
N LEU A 411 5.37 21.41 7.66
CA LEU A 411 4.05 21.99 7.88
C LEU A 411 3.47 21.38 9.15
N ALA A 412 3.46 22.22 10.19
CA ALA A 412 3.07 21.89 11.54
C ALA A 412 1.61 21.42 11.66
N SER A 413 1.38 20.30 12.34
CA SER A 413 0.10 20.02 12.99
C SER A 413 0.31 19.68 14.47
N LYS A 414 -0.36 20.47 15.31
CA LYS A 414 -0.35 20.39 16.78
C LYS A 414 -1.18 19.20 17.29
N PRO A 415 -0.93 18.74 18.53
CA PRO A 415 -1.32 17.41 18.99
C PRO A 415 -2.78 17.30 19.43
N VAL A 416 -3.37 16.14 19.15
CA VAL A 416 -4.65 15.66 19.68
C VAL A 416 -4.47 15.23 21.13
N ALA A 417 -5.18 15.88 22.04
CA ALA A 417 -5.25 15.51 23.45
C ALA A 417 -6.05 14.20 23.63
N THR A 418 -5.39 13.18 24.17
CA THR A 418 -5.95 11.91 24.64
C THR A 418 -6.78 12.12 25.90
N ARG A 419 -8.05 11.70 25.89
CA ARG A 419 -8.88 11.54 27.10
C ARG A 419 -8.62 10.17 27.75
N PRO A 420 -8.42 10.08 29.07
CA PRO A 420 -8.40 8.80 29.77
C PRO A 420 -9.81 8.36 30.20
N ARG A 421 -10.00 7.04 30.24
CA ARG A 421 -11.21 6.31 30.59
C ARG A 421 -11.05 5.77 32.02
N VAL A 422 -11.90 6.16 32.97
CA VAL A 422 -12.02 5.50 34.30
C VAL A 422 -13.49 5.37 34.70
N ALA A 423 -13.79 4.28 35.39
CA ALA A 423 -15.08 3.65 35.72
C ALA A 423 -16.03 4.44 36.65
N GLY A 424 -17.33 4.08 36.60
CA GLY A 424 -18.32 4.44 37.65
C GLY A 424 -18.11 3.66 38.96
N PRO A 425 -18.99 3.74 40.00
CA PRO A 425 -20.45 3.92 39.89
C PRO A 425 -21.13 4.80 41.00
N THR A 426 -22.48 4.75 41.00
CA THR A 426 -23.48 4.92 42.10
C THR A 426 -24.41 6.14 42.15
N LYS A 427 -25.68 5.82 42.46
CA LYS A 427 -26.96 6.55 42.37
C LYS A 427 -27.11 7.69 43.41
N VAL A 428 -28.01 8.67 43.14
CA VAL A 428 -29.23 9.00 43.93
C VAL A 428 -30.01 10.17 43.30
N LYS A 429 -31.34 10.07 43.38
CA LYS A 429 -32.39 11.01 42.93
C LYS A 429 -32.41 12.29 43.79
N ALA A 430 -32.67 13.45 43.18
CA ALA A 430 -33.47 14.50 43.82
C ALA A 430 -34.16 15.40 42.80
N LYS A 431 -35.41 15.69 43.11
CA LYS A 431 -36.46 16.36 42.37
C LYS A 431 -36.58 17.77 42.97
N VAL A 432 -36.41 18.84 42.18
CA VAL A 432 -36.92 20.17 42.56
C VAL A 432 -37.58 20.82 41.34
N THR A 433 -38.79 21.25 41.61
CA THR A 433 -39.85 21.78 40.76
C THR A 433 -39.65 23.24 40.36
N ALA A 434 -40.01 23.50 39.10
CA ALA A 434 -40.77 24.63 38.55
C ALA A 434 -40.59 26.05 39.11
N SER A 435 -40.25 26.96 38.21
CA SER A 435 -40.77 28.33 38.18
C SER A 435 -41.13 28.73 36.75
N ASN A 436 -42.21 29.50 36.63
CA ASN A 436 -43.07 29.70 35.47
C ASN A 436 -42.49 30.58 34.34
N LYS A 437 -42.87 30.19 33.12
CA LYS A 437 -42.96 30.89 31.82
C LYS A 437 -43.22 32.43 31.88
N PRO A 438 -42.92 33.14 30.77
CA PRO A 438 -44.00 33.36 29.81
C PRO A 438 -43.69 32.85 28.40
N LYS A 439 -44.70 32.23 27.80
CA LYS A 439 -44.92 32.21 26.34
C LYS A 439 -44.92 33.67 25.85
N ARG A 440 -44.17 33.95 24.79
CA ARG A 440 -44.53 35.02 23.86
C ARG A 440 -44.76 34.40 22.48
N GLU A 441 -45.98 34.63 22.02
CA GLU A 441 -46.46 34.38 20.68
C GLU A 441 -45.64 35.20 19.67
N SER A 442 -45.68 34.66 18.45
CA SER A 442 -45.29 35.27 17.19
C SER A 442 -45.42 36.79 17.10
N SER A 443 -44.33 37.47 16.77
CA SER A 443 -44.35 38.71 16.00
C SER A 443 -43.15 38.78 15.06
N VAL A 444 -43.46 38.53 13.79
CA VAL A 444 -42.94 39.06 12.52
C VAL A 444 -41.65 39.92 12.54
N ALA A 445 -40.80 39.62 11.55
CA ALA A 445 -39.71 40.42 10.96
C ALA A 445 -38.43 40.63 11.80
N ALA A 446 -37.49 39.70 11.64
CA ALA A 446 -36.07 40.02 11.67
C ALA A 446 -35.49 39.66 10.30
N SER A 447 -35.21 40.70 9.52
CA SER A 447 -34.56 40.73 8.22
C SER A 447 -33.11 40.22 8.30
N GLY A 448 -32.95 38.90 8.27
CA GLY A 448 -31.68 38.25 7.93
C GLY A 448 -31.99 37.04 7.07
N THR A 449 -31.41 36.97 5.88
CA THR A 449 -31.45 35.77 5.02
C THR A 449 -31.02 34.56 5.85
N GLY A 450 -31.99 33.82 6.37
CA GLY A 450 -31.75 32.77 7.34
C GLY A 450 -31.11 31.57 6.64
N TYR A 451 -29.81 31.38 6.81
CA TYR A 451 -29.16 30.18 6.29
C TYR A 451 -29.72 28.92 6.97
N TYR A 452 -30.02 27.92 6.14
CA TYR A 452 -30.67 26.66 6.51
C TYR A 452 -29.67 25.52 6.66
N ARG A 453 -30.00 24.51 7.47
CA ARG A 453 -29.22 23.29 7.62
C ARG A 453 -30.09 22.10 7.21
N PHE A 454 -29.63 21.30 6.26
CA PHE A 454 -30.32 20.08 5.85
C PHE A 454 -29.39 19.20 5.01
N ASN A 455 -29.79 17.95 4.76
CA ASN A 455 -29.09 17.06 3.86
C ASN A 455 -29.61 17.27 2.42
N VAL A 456 -28.72 17.67 1.51
CA VAL A 456 -29.06 18.03 0.12
C VAL A 456 -29.52 16.80 -0.68
N ASP A 457 -28.90 15.64 -0.50
CA ASP A 457 -29.30 14.37 -1.15
C ASP A 457 -30.77 14.01 -0.82
N ARG A 458 -31.14 14.08 0.46
CA ARG A 458 -32.52 13.83 0.89
C ARG A 458 -33.51 14.87 0.36
N MET A 459 -33.08 16.13 0.21
CA MET A 459 -33.89 17.18 -0.41
C MET A 459 -34.14 16.88 -1.89
N PHE A 460 -33.12 16.48 -2.64
CA PHE A 460 -33.27 16.13 -4.05
C PHE A 460 -34.15 14.89 -4.25
N LYS A 461 -33.96 13.86 -3.43
CA LYS A 461 -34.84 12.67 -3.40
C LYS A 461 -36.28 13.02 -3.07
N PHE A 462 -36.51 13.96 -2.14
CA PHE A 462 -37.84 14.46 -1.85
C PHE A 462 -38.52 15.05 -3.08
N PHE A 463 -37.86 15.94 -3.83
CA PHE A 463 -38.45 16.52 -5.04
C PHE A 463 -38.84 15.47 -6.07
N THR A 464 -37.98 14.49 -6.34
CA THR A 464 -38.28 13.46 -7.34
C THR A 464 -39.32 12.46 -6.87
N SER A 465 -39.30 12.05 -5.60
CA SER A 465 -40.31 11.14 -5.05
C SER A 465 -41.70 11.79 -5.01
N VAL A 466 -41.79 13.09 -4.69
CA VAL A 466 -43.09 13.79 -4.74
C VAL A 466 -43.59 13.93 -6.17
N LEU A 467 -42.69 14.17 -7.13
CA LEU A 467 -43.05 14.20 -8.56
C LEU A 467 -43.55 12.84 -9.07
N GLU A 468 -42.93 11.73 -8.65
CA GLU A 468 -43.36 10.36 -9.01
C GLU A 468 -44.75 10.01 -8.47
N GLU A 469 -45.11 10.53 -7.30
CA GLU A 469 -46.43 10.37 -6.67
C GLU A 469 -47.47 11.38 -7.19
N GLY A 470 -47.21 12.02 -8.35
CA GLY A 470 -48.15 12.96 -8.98
C GLY A 470 -48.15 14.37 -8.37
N GLY A 471 -47.05 14.75 -7.71
CA GLY A 471 -46.84 16.09 -7.15
C GLY A 471 -47.24 16.25 -5.68
N ARG A 472 -47.72 15.18 -5.02
CA ARG A 472 -48.22 15.22 -3.63
C ARG A 472 -47.84 13.96 -2.84
N VAL A 473 -47.48 14.12 -1.56
CA VAL A 473 -47.20 13.00 -0.64
C VAL A 473 -47.73 13.26 0.77
N SER A 474 -48.06 12.20 1.51
CA SER A 474 -48.47 12.34 2.91
C SER A 474 -47.33 12.82 3.83
N ALA A 475 -47.66 13.38 4.99
CA ALA A 475 -46.68 13.80 5.98
C ALA A 475 -45.77 12.65 6.45
N ASN A 476 -46.32 11.43 6.58
CA ASN A 476 -45.56 10.25 6.97
C ASN A 476 -44.56 9.82 5.89
N GLN A 477 -44.97 9.82 4.62
CA GLN A 477 -44.06 9.54 3.49
C GLN A 477 -42.95 10.59 3.40
N ALA A 478 -43.29 11.87 3.55
CA ALA A 478 -42.29 12.95 3.57
C ALA A 478 -41.28 12.77 4.73
N GLN A 479 -41.73 12.38 5.92
CA GLN A 479 -40.84 12.09 7.05
C GLN A 479 -39.91 10.89 6.78
N GLN A 480 -40.41 9.85 6.09
CA GLN A 480 -39.61 8.69 5.68
C GLN A 480 -38.53 9.09 4.67
N ILE A 481 -38.89 9.87 3.65
CA ILE A 481 -37.94 10.30 2.61
C ILE A 481 -36.88 11.26 3.18
N LEU A 482 -37.30 12.23 3.99
CA LEU A 482 -36.39 13.20 4.62
C LEU A 482 -35.60 12.59 5.80
N GLY A 483 -36.02 11.42 6.29
CA GLY A 483 -35.41 10.68 7.40
C GLY A 483 -35.31 11.51 8.69
N THR A 484 -36.32 12.33 8.98
CA THR A 484 -36.42 13.14 10.20
C THR A 484 -37.86 13.22 10.69
N ALA A 485 -38.05 13.05 12.00
CA ALA A 485 -39.35 13.19 12.65
C ALA A 485 -39.84 14.65 12.72
N THR A 486 -38.92 15.62 12.58
CA THR A 486 -39.26 17.07 12.61
C THR A 486 -38.60 17.78 11.42
N PRO A 487 -39.27 17.89 10.26
CA PRO A 487 -38.70 18.51 9.05
C PRO A 487 -38.70 20.06 9.11
N GLY A 488 -38.51 20.66 10.30
CA GLY A 488 -38.68 22.10 10.51
C GLY A 488 -37.73 22.99 9.69
N GLU A 489 -36.50 22.54 9.42
CA GLU A 489 -35.56 23.25 8.55
C GLU A 489 -35.87 23.06 7.06
N TYR A 490 -36.23 21.84 6.64
CA TYR A 490 -36.71 21.56 5.28
C TYR A 490 -37.95 22.39 4.95
N ARG A 491 -38.94 22.46 5.85
CA ARG A 491 -40.16 23.25 5.67
C ARG A 491 -39.86 24.73 5.48
N ARG A 492 -38.96 25.29 6.28
CA ARG A 492 -38.59 26.71 6.19
C ARG A 492 -37.82 27.01 4.90
N PHE A 493 -36.95 26.10 4.46
CA PHE A 493 -36.25 26.22 3.18
C PHE A 493 -37.21 26.15 1.99
N LEU A 494 -38.07 25.13 1.96
CA LEU A 494 -39.03 24.91 0.88
C LEU A 494 -40.06 26.06 0.77
N ALA A 495 -40.53 26.57 1.91
CA ALA A 495 -41.42 27.73 1.93
C ALA A 495 -40.72 29.02 1.49
N ALA A 496 -39.44 29.20 1.80
CA ALA A 496 -38.69 30.41 1.46
C ALA A 496 -38.45 30.58 -0.04
N GLY A 497 -38.36 29.48 -0.79
CA GLY A 497 -38.26 29.49 -2.26
C GLY A 497 -39.57 29.20 -2.99
N ASP A 498 -40.70 29.17 -2.26
CA ASP A 498 -42.00 28.74 -2.76
C ASP A 498 -41.91 27.42 -3.54
N LEU A 499 -41.18 26.43 -3.02
CA LEU A 499 -40.89 25.15 -3.70
C LEU A 499 -41.89 24.04 -3.31
N ALA A 500 -42.43 24.09 -2.11
CA ALA A 500 -43.45 23.15 -1.65
C ALA A 500 -44.33 23.78 -0.58
N THR A 501 -45.61 23.40 -0.56
CA THR A 501 -46.56 23.77 0.47
C THR A 501 -46.89 22.56 1.35
N MET A 502 -47.20 22.80 2.61
CA MET A 502 -47.60 21.75 3.56
C MET A 502 -49.02 22.05 4.03
N SER A 503 -49.94 21.15 3.69
CA SER A 503 -51.34 21.15 4.14
C SER A 503 -51.50 20.16 5.29
N GLU A 504 -52.27 20.53 6.32
CA GLU A 504 -52.54 19.68 7.47
C GLU A 504 -53.38 18.45 7.12
N THR A 505 -54.14 18.49 6.03
CA THR A 505 -55.05 17.41 5.59
C THR A 505 -54.48 16.54 4.46
N THR A 506 -53.69 17.11 3.55
CA THR A 506 -53.21 16.42 2.33
C THR A 506 -51.71 16.15 2.32
N GLY A 507 -50.95 16.66 3.28
CA GLY A 507 -49.49 16.46 3.36
C GLY A 507 -48.71 17.51 2.57
N TRP A 508 -47.63 17.10 1.91
CA TRP A 508 -46.75 17.97 1.14
C TRP A 508 -47.13 17.98 -0.35
N GLU A 509 -47.14 19.16 -0.94
CA GLU A 509 -47.41 19.38 -2.36
C GLU A 509 -46.33 20.27 -2.98
N LEU A 510 -45.79 19.88 -4.14
CA LEU A 510 -44.86 20.74 -4.88
C LEU A 510 -45.64 21.87 -5.56
N THR A 511 -45.11 23.08 -5.48
CA THR A 511 -45.59 24.22 -6.26
C THR A 511 -45.14 24.09 -7.71
N GLU A 512 -45.56 25.01 -8.59
CA GLU A 512 -45.06 25.09 -9.96
C GLU A 512 -43.53 25.23 -10.01
N ALA A 513 -42.96 25.99 -9.07
CA ALA A 513 -41.52 26.13 -8.92
C ALA A 513 -40.85 24.82 -8.48
N GLY A 514 -41.45 24.11 -7.51
CA GLY A 514 -40.98 22.80 -7.06
C GLY A 514 -41.05 21.73 -8.15
N LEU A 515 -42.13 21.71 -8.94
CA LEU A 515 -42.31 20.80 -10.07
C LEU A 515 -41.28 21.06 -11.17
N SER A 516 -41.01 22.33 -11.48
CA SER A 516 -39.95 22.70 -12.43
C SER A 516 -38.57 22.28 -11.94
N LEU A 517 -38.27 22.43 -10.65
CA LEU A 517 -37.01 21.97 -10.05
C LEU A 517 -36.91 20.45 -10.05
N ALA A 518 -37.97 19.74 -9.69
CA ALA A 518 -38.02 18.28 -9.71
C ALA A 518 -37.82 17.71 -11.13
N THR A 519 -38.43 18.36 -12.13
CA THR A 519 -38.26 18.01 -13.54
C THR A 519 -36.82 18.27 -14.00
N ALA A 520 -36.24 19.42 -13.64
CA ALA A 520 -34.85 19.74 -13.94
C ALA A 520 -33.88 18.75 -13.31
N LEU A 521 -34.13 18.34 -12.07
CA LEU A 521 -33.38 17.28 -11.38
C LEU A 521 -33.48 15.98 -12.18
N GLN A 522 -34.68 15.49 -12.53
CA GLN A 522 -34.83 14.26 -13.33
C GLN A 522 -34.13 14.31 -14.70
N GLN A 523 -34.07 15.48 -15.33
CA GLN A 523 -33.42 15.69 -16.62
C GLN A 523 -31.89 15.89 -16.52
N GLY A 524 -31.34 16.08 -15.32
CA GLY A 524 -29.93 16.39 -15.12
C GLY A 524 -29.53 17.79 -15.62
N ASP A 525 -30.49 18.71 -15.78
CA ASP A 525 -30.22 20.07 -16.27
C ASP A 525 -29.73 20.97 -15.12
N LEU A 526 -28.41 20.97 -14.88
CA LEU A 526 -27.78 21.73 -13.81
C LEU A 526 -28.09 23.24 -13.86
N VAL A 527 -28.31 23.81 -15.05
CA VAL A 527 -28.64 25.24 -15.20
C VAL A 527 -30.03 25.52 -14.68
N ARG A 528 -31.01 24.67 -15.03
CA ARG A 528 -32.38 24.78 -14.50
C ARG A 528 -32.45 24.42 -13.02
N VAL A 529 -31.62 23.49 -12.53
CA VAL A 529 -31.51 23.19 -11.09
C VAL A 529 -30.96 24.40 -10.33
N GLN A 530 -29.90 25.05 -10.82
CA GLN A 530 -29.37 26.30 -10.25
C GLN A 530 -30.47 27.38 -10.20
N LEU A 531 -31.17 27.60 -11.31
CA LEU A 531 -32.28 28.56 -11.38
C LEU A 531 -33.39 28.24 -10.36
N GLY A 532 -33.79 26.97 -10.25
CA GLY A 532 -34.80 26.53 -9.30
C GLY A 532 -34.39 26.72 -7.84
N LEU A 533 -33.13 26.41 -7.49
CA LEU A 533 -32.60 26.61 -6.14
C LEU A 533 -32.40 28.09 -5.80
N SER A 534 -32.05 28.93 -6.79
CA SER A 534 -31.88 30.38 -6.61
C SER A 534 -33.18 31.10 -6.21
N LYS A 535 -34.35 30.45 -6.35
CA LYS A 535 -35.60 31.00 -5.79
C LYS A 535 -35.57 31.13 -4.27
N VAL A 536 -34.72 30.38 -3.58
CA VAL A 536 -34.48 30.54 -2.15
C VAL A 536 -33.49 31.70 -1.93
N PRO A 537 -33.87 32.80 -1.23
CA PRO A 537 -33.04 34.00 -1.13
C PRO A 537 -31.64 33.78 -0.55
N SER A 538 -31.48 32.86 0.41
CA SER A 538 -30.18 32.54 1.00
C SER A 538 -29.29 31.75 0.03
N VAL A 539 -29.87 30.99 -0.90
CA VAL A 539 -29.11 30.29 -1.95
C VAL A 539 -28.73 31.27 -3.04
N ALA A 540 -29.63 32.16 -3.50
CA ALA A 540 -29.28 33.24 -4.43
C ALA A 540 -28.10 34.07 -3.92
N ALA A 541 -28.18 34.57 -2.68
CA ALA A 541 -27.09 35.36 -2.10
C ALA A 541 -25.75 34.60 -2.01
N PHE A 542 -25.79 33.29 -1.74
CA PHE A 542 -24.61 32.44 -1.75
C PHE A 542 -24.03 32.27 -3.16
N LEU A 543 -24.87 32.02 -4.17
CA LEU A 543 -24.45 31.87 -5.55
C LEU A 543 -23.90 33.18 -6.13
N ASP A 544 -24.55 34.31 -5.86
CA ASP A 544 -24.09 35.64 -6.28
C ASP A 544 -22.71 35.96 -5.68
N ALA A 545 -22.52 35.66 -4.38
CA ALA A 545 -21.24 35.86 -3.72
C ALA A 545 -20.14 34.95 -4.30
N LEU A 546 -20.51 33.75 -4.73
CA LEU A 546 -19.58 32.76 -5.28
C LEU A 546 -19.18 33.07 -6.73
N GLU A 547 -20.11 33.62 -7.52
CA GLU A 547 -19.83 34.14 -8.87
C GLU A 547 -19.00 35.43 -8.82
N ALA A 548 -19.19 36.26 -7.79
CA ALA A 548 -18.39 37.47 -7.60
C ALA A 548 -16.98 37.22 -7.00
N ALA A 549 -16.71 36.02 -6.50
CA ALA A 549 -15.44 35.69 -5.88
C ALA A 549 -14.31 35.58 -6.91
N PRO A 550 -13.09 36.10 -6.61
CA PRO A 550 -11.96 35.98 -7.51
C PRO A 550 -11.51 34.53 -7.64
N ILE A 551 -11.23 34.11 -8.89
CA ILE A 551 -10.54 32.85 -9.17
C ILE A 551 -9.09 32.97 -8.69
N GLY A 552 -8.53 31.91 -8.10
CA GLY A 552 -7.18 31.92 -7.51
C GLY A 552 -7.16 31.98 -5.98
N GLU A 553 -8.27 32.36 -5.35
CA GLU A 553 -8.33 32.58 -3.90
C GLU A 553 -9.39 31.70 -3.23
N ALA A 554 -9.09 31.25 -2.01
CA ALA A 554 -10.03 30.51 -1.20
C ALA A 554 -11.23 31.41 -0.86
N PHE A 555 -12.42 30.97 -1.23
CA PHE A 555 -13.67 31.65 -0.97
C PHE A 555 -13.95 31.70 0.53
N ASN A 556 -13.98 32.90 1.08
CA ASN A 556 -14.40 33.12 2.45
C ASN A 556 -15.93 33.01 2.54
N ILE A 557 -16.39 31.87 3.04
CA ILE A 557 -17.80 31.51 3.08
C ILE A 557 -18.56 32.44 4.04
N LEU A 558 -19.42 33.30 3.49
CA LEU A 558 -20.33 34.19 4.23
C LEU A 558 -21.54 33.47 4.83
N VAL A 559 -21.40 32.17 5.16
CA VAL A 559 -22.45 31.29 5.69
C VAL A 559 -22.08 30.88 7.13
N PRO A 560 -23.03 30.90 8.09
CA PRO A 560 -22.79 30.42 9.45
C PRO A 560 -22.30 28.97 9.49
N GLU A 561 -21.36 28.68 10.39
CA GLU A 561 -20.74 27.35 10.59
C GLU A 561 -21.76 26.19 10.57
N ARG A 562 -22.90 26.38 11.27
CA ARG A 562 -23.96 25.35 11.38
C ARG A 562 -24.59 24.94 10.04
N SER A 563 -24.56 25.83 9.05
CA SER A 563 -25.19 25.66 7.74
C SER A 563 -24.16 25.41 6.64
N ARG A 564 -22.87 25.58 6.93
CA ARG A 564 -21.77 25.51 5.97
C ARG A 564 -21.84 24.26 5.09
N ALA A 565 -21.95 23.08 5.69
CA ALA A 565 -22.01 21.81 4.94
C ALA A 565 -23.10 21.79 3.85
N THR A 566 -24.30 22.33 4.12
CA THR A 566 -25.39 22.39 3.14
C THR A 566 -25.00 23.22 1.91
N TYR A 567 -24.39 24.39 2.13
CA TYR A 567 -24.06 25.33 1.05
C TYR A 567 -22.82 24.90 0.27
N HIS A 568 -21.85 24.26 0.94
CA HIS A 568 -20.74 23.57 0.26
C HIS A 568 -21.26 22.50 -0.69
N THR A 569 -22.13 21.61 -0.19
CA THR A 569 -22.72 20.58 -1.05
C THR A 569 -23.50 21.21 -2.20
N ILE A 570 -24.26 22.29 -2.00
CA ILE A 570 -24.97 22.99 -3.10
C ILE A 570 -23.97 23.53 -4.14
N GLY A 571 -22.87 24.16 -3.73
CA GLY A 571 -21.86 24.68 -4.66
C GLY A 571 -21.16 23.57 -5.46
N GLU A 572 -20.85 22.44 -4.81
CA GLU A 572 -20.20 21.28 -5.43
C GLU A 572 -21.12 20.57 -6.42
N VAL A 573 -22.37 20.27 -6.03
CA VAL A 573 -23.31 19.54 -6.90
C VAL A 573 -23.78 20.36 -8.10
N LEU A 574 -23.77 21.69 -8.01
CA LEU A 574 -24.03 22.60 -9.13
C LEU A 574 -22.79 22.81 -10.03
N ALA A 575 -21.64 22.22 -9.67
CA ALA A 575 -20.36 22.41 -10.35
C ALA A 575 -19.94 23.88 -10.41
N LEU A 576 -20.15 24.62 -9.32
CA LEU A 576 -19.80 26.03 -9.19
C LEU A 576 -18.63 26.27 -8.24
N ALA A 577 -18.34 25.35 -7.31
CA ALA A 577 -17.20 25.43 -6.40
C ALA A 577 -16.73 24.06 -5.95
N ALA A 578 -15.48 23.95 -5.49
CA ALA A 578 -14.91 22.70 -5.03
C ALA A 578 -13.95 22.93 -3.84
N PRO A 579 -13.91 22.00 -2.87
CA PRO A 579 -12.88 22.00 -1.84
C PRO A 579 -11.53 21.52 -2.39
N VAL A 580 -10.46 22.10 -1.87
CA VAL A 580 -9.09 21.58 -1.99
C VAL A 580 -8.55 21.40 -0.57
N VAL A 581 -8.14 20.18 -0.25
CA VAL A 581 -7.71 19.81 1.10
C VAL A 581 -6.52 20.68 1.53
N ASP A 582 -6.53 21.10 2.80
CA ASP A 582 -5.55 22.00 3.41
C ASP A 582 -5.45 23.41 2.81
N ARG A 583 -6.20 23.74 1.75
CA ARG A 583 -6.13 25.03 1.05
C ARG A 583 -7.45 25.82 1.07
N GLY A 584 -8.59 25.15 1.20
CA GLY A 584 -9.88 25.79 1.41
C GLY A 584 -10.93 25.44 0.38
N TYR A 585 -11.93 26.29 0.20
CA TYR A 585 -13.04 26.10 -0.74
C TYR A 585 -12.94 27.15 -1.84
N PHE A 586 -12.88 26.75 -3.11
CA PHE A 586 -12.57 27.65 -4.22
C PHE A 586 -13.76 27.83 -5.16
N PRO A 587 -13.95 29.05 -5.72
CA PRO A 587 -14.91 29.26 -6.79
C PRO A 587 -14.43 28.55 -8.07
N ALA A 588 -15.30 27.71 -8.64
CA ALA A 588 -15.02 26.86 -9.79
C ALA A 588 -16.12 26.99 -10.89
N HIS A 589 -16.69 28.18 -11.04
CA HIS A 589 -17.86 28.46 -11.90
C HIS A 589 -17.49 28.71 -13.38
N ARG A 590 -16.19 28.70 -13.75
CA ARG A 590 -15.74 29.00 -15.11
C ARG A 590 -16.10 27.87 -16.07
N LYS A 591 -16.67 28.23 -17.23
CA LYS A 591 -17.01 27.31 -18.32
C LYS A 591 -16.20 27.66 -19.56
N PRO A 592 -14.94 27.21 -19.67
CA PRO A 592 -14.11 27.48 -20.84
C PRO A 592 -14.71 26.83 -22.09
N ASN A 593 -14.62 27.51 -23.23
CA ASN A 593 -14.89 26.87 -24.51
C ASN A 593 -13.76 25.87 -24.86
N ARG A 594 -13.94 25.05 -25.91
CA ARG A 594 -13.01 23.97 -26.26
C ARG A 594 -11.56 24.44 -26.43
N ALA A 595 -11.33 25.53 -27.16
CA ALA A 595 -9.98 26.06 -27.39
C ALA A 595 -9.37 26.60 -26.08
N GLN A 596 -10.14 27.36 -25.32
CA GLN A 596 -9.71 27.87 -24.01
C GLN A 596 -9.39 26.72 -23.05
N PHE A 597 -10.19 25.65 -23.03
CA PHE A 597 -9.95 24.50 -22.18
C PHE A 597 -8.65 23.80 -22.54
N VAL A 598 -8.35 23.59 -23.83
CA VAL A 598 -7.08 23.00 -24.29
C VAL A 598 -5.89 23.82 -23.78
N ASP A 599 -5.93 25.15 -23.90
CA ASP A 599 -4.85 26.03 -23.44
C ASP A 599 -4.66 25.95 -21.91
N LEU A 600 -5.76 26.00 -21.14
CA LEU A 600 -5.72 25.90 -19.67
C LEU A 600 -5.22 24.52 -19.21
N ALA A 601 -5.76 23.45 -19.81
CA ALA A 601 -5.41 22.07 -19.52
C ALA A 601 -3.92 21.81 -19.72
N LEU A 602 -3.37 22.24 -20.86
CA LEU A 602 -1.95 22.11 -21.18
C LEU A 602 -1.09 23.03 -20.32
N ALA A 603 -1.51 24.25 -20.01
CA ALA A 603 -0.74 25.14 -19.14
C ALA A 603 -0.57 24.59 -17.73
N ARG A 604 -1.63 23.99 -17.16
CA ARG A 604 -1.57 23.37 -15.82
C ARG A 604 -0.82 22.04 -15.82
N PHE A 605 -0.94 21.27 -16.90
CA PHE A 605 -0.11 20.08 -17.11
C PHE A 605 1.38 20.48 -17.19
N GLU A 606 1.65 21.50 -18.00
CA GLU A 606 2.80 22.43 -18.05
C GLU A 606 3.56 22.57 -16.73
N GLU A 607 2.87 23.20 -15.80
CA GLU A 607 3.43 23.61 -14.52
C GLU A 607 3.68 22.45 -13.56
N LEU A 608 2.94 21.36 -13.71
CA LEU A 608 2.99 20.21 -12.81
C LEU A 608 3.90 19.10 -13.32
N HIS A 609 4.23 19.09 -14.61
CA HIS A 609 5.08 18.05 -15.16
C HIS A 609 6.51 18.19 -14.63
N ALA A 610 7.15 17.07 -14.27
CA ALA A 610 8.57 16.98 -14.01
C ALA A 610 9.05 15.61 -14.48
N GLY A 611 10.14 15.55 -15.24
CA GLY A 611 10.66 14.27 -15.77
C GLY A 611 9.80 13.67 -16.89
N ASP A 612 9.18 12.51 -16.65
CA ASP A 612 8.59 11.59 -17.64
C ASP A 612 7.25 12.05 -18.29
N ARG A 613 6.86 13.32 -18.16
CA ARG A 613 5.64 13.91 -18.75
C ARG A 613 4.32 13.21 -18.36
N PHE A 614 4.18 12.79 -17.12
CA PHE A 614 2.90 12.40 -16.51
C PHE A 614 2.65 13.24 -15.26
N VAL A 615 1.37 13.57 -15.02
CA VAL A 615 0.93 14.36 -13.87
C VAL A 615 -0.17 13.59 -13.14
N SER A 616 -0.18 13.64 -11.81
CA SER A 616 -1.29 13.10 -11.00
C SER A 616 -2.61 13.76 -11.41
N VAL A 617 -3.63 12.96 -11.72
CA VAL A 617 -4.96 13.45 -12.09
C VAL A 617 -5.54 14.33 -10.99
N GLY A 618 -5.39 13.92 -9.73
CA GLY A 618 -5.89 14.69 -8.59
C GLY A 618 -5.21 16.06 -8.50
N ALA A 619 -3.87 16.09 -8.58
CA ALA A 619 -3.11 17.35 -8.52
C ALA A 619 -3.42 18.28 -9.70
N TRP A 620 -3.61 17.73 -10.90
CA TRP A 620 -3.99 18.48 -12.08
C TRP A 620 -5.41 19.07 -11.96
N LEU A 621 -6.36 18.30 -11.42
CA LEU A 621 -7.72 18.78 -11.16
C LEU A 621 -7.74 19.87 -10.09
N GLU A 622 -6.97 19.73 -9.02
CA GLU A 622 -6.86 20.76 -7.97
C GLU A 622 -6.22 22.04 -8.52
N ALA A 623 -5.19 21.94 -9.37
CA ALA A 623 -4.60 23.12 -10.01
C ALA A 623 -5.60 23.84 -10.94
N LEU A 624 -6.45 23.11 -11.66
CA LEU A 624 -7.52 23.68 -12.49
C LEU A 624 -8.63 24.33 -11.64
N ILE A 625 -8.95 23.77 -10.46
CA ILE A 625 -9.87 24.39 -9.51
C ILE A 625 -9.29 25.71 -9.00
N GLU A 626 -8.08 25.67 -8.46
CA GLU A 626 -7.47 26.83 -7.79
C GLU A 626 -7.17 27.96 -8.76
N LYS A 627 -6.41 27.68 -9.80
CA LYS A 627 -5.82 28.71 -10.65
C LYS A 627 -6.73 29.16 -11.77
N ASP A 628 -7.61 28.27 -12.25
CA ASP A 628 -8.41 28.50 -13.45
C ASP A 628 -9.92 28.51 -13.18
N GLY A 629 -10.35 28.11 -11.97
CA GLY A 629 -11.75 28.11 -11.57
C GLY A 629 -12.60 27.12 -12.36
N VAL A 630 -12.03 26.00 -12.79
CA VAL A 630 -12.73 24.98 -13.60
C VAL A 630 -13.08 23.77 -12.74
N HIS A 631 -14.38 23.53 -12.54
CA HIS A 631 -14.86 22.40 -11.73
C HIS A 631 -14.56 21.02 -12.37
N PRO A 632 -14.20 19.97 -11.62
CA PRO A 632 -13.87 18.65 -12.18
C PRO A 632 -14.95 18.01 -13.06
N VAL A 633 -16.24 18.25 -12.76
CA VAL A 633 -17.36 17.82 -13.63
C VAL A 633 -17.25 18.44 -15.02
N ARG A 634 -16.89 19.73 -15.10
CA ARG A 634 -16.69 20.45 -16.37
C ARG A 634 -15.41 20.00 -17.06
N VAL A 635 -14.35 19.73 -16.30
CA VAL A 635 -13.12 19.15 -16.83
C VAL A 635 -13.41 17.84 -17.54
N ARG A 636 -14.19 16.93 -16.92
CA ARG A 636 -14.58 15.66 -17.52
C ARG A 636 -15.34 15.84 -18.83
N GLU A 637 -16.34 16.72 -18.87
CA GLU A 637 -17.11 17.04 -20.08
C GLU A 637 -16.21 17.60 -21.19
N ALA A 638 -15.44 18.63 -20.88
CA ALA A 638 -14.56 19.30 -21.84
C ALA A 638 -13.42 18.41 -22.34
N LEU A 639 -12.87 17.53 -21.50
CA LEU A 639 -11.84 16.56 -21.86
C LEU A 639 -12.38 15.52 -22.84
N ALA A 640 -13.61 15.02 -22.62
CA ALA A 640 -14.26 14.10 -23.55
C ALA A 640 -14.54 14.75 -24.91
N GLU A 641 -15.04 15.99 -24.93
CA GLU A 641 -15.29 16.73 -26.16
C GLU A 641 -14.00 17.04 -26.94
N THR A 642 -12.98 17.57 -26.26
CA THR A 642 -11.72 17.96 -26.92
C THR A 642 -10.88 16.78 -27.40
N SER A 643 -10.99 15.63 -26.73
CA SER A 643 -10.41 14.37 -27.20
C SER A 643 -11.15 13.83 -28.43
N ALA A 644 -12.50 13.85 -28.42
CA ALA A 644 -13.31 13.41 -29.56
C ALA A 644 -13.09 14.29 -30.81
N ASP A 645 -12.90 15.59 -30.62
CA ASP A 645 -12.59 16.54 -31.69
C ASP A 645 -11.12 16.47 -32.17
N GLY A 646 -10.29 15.62 -31.56
CA GLY A 646 -8.88 15.50 -31.90
C GLY A 646 -8.08 16.79 -31.65
N LEU A 647 -8.46 17.59 -30.65
CA LEU A 647 -7.72 18.79 -30.23
C LEU A 647 -6.67 18.48 -29.16
N LEU A 648 -6.91 17.42 -28.39
CA LEU A 648 -6.10 17.04 -27.25
C LEU A 648 -5.97 15.52 -27.19
N LEU A 649 -4.73 15.03 -27.23
CA LEU A 649 -4.41 13.63 -27.01
C LEU A 649 -4.33 13.39 -25.51
N VAL A 650 -5.23 12.56 -25.01
CA VAL A 650 -5.30 12.17 -23.60
C VAL A 650 -4.78 10.75 -23.46
N GLN A 651 -3.65 10.60 -22.77
CA GLN A 651 -3.15 9.30 -22.34
C GLN A 651 -3.29 9.21 -20.83
N THR A 652 -3.86 8.12 -20.32
CA THR A 652 -4.05 7.93 -18.88
C THR A 652 -3.35 6.65 -18.44
N GLU A 653 -2.60 6.74 -17.35
CA GLU A 653 -1.88 5.63 -16.72
C GLU A 653 -2.31 5.47 -15.26
N GLY A 654 -2.06 4.30 -14.69
CA GLY A 654 -2.62 3.89 -13.41
C GLY A 654 -3.84 2.98 -13.59
N SER A 655 -3.92 1.91 -12.80
CA SER A 655 -5.13 1.10 -12.66
C SER A 655 -5.40 0.75 -11.20
N THR A 656 -4.82 1.53 -10.29
CA THR A 656 -4.87 1.32 -8.85
C THR A 656 -5.48 2.55 -8.22
N LEU A 657 -6.48 2.35 -7.35
CA LEU A 657 -7.16 3.43 -6.65
C LEU A 657 -6.19 4.02 -5.62
N ASP A 658 -5.68 5.24 -5.84
CA ASP A 658 -4.89 5.92 -4.81
C ASP A 658 -5.83 6.37 -3.68
N THR A 659 -5.85 5.59 -2.60
CA THR A 659 -6.72 5.82 -1.44
C THR A 659 -6.05 6.68 -0.36
N ARG A 660 -4.75 7.00 -0.50
CA ARG A 660 -4.01 7.84 0.46
C ARG A 660 -4.54 9.27 0.51
N HIS A 661 -5.08 9.73 -0.62
CA HIS A 661 -5.67 11.05 -0.82
C HIS A 661 -7.21 11.03 -0.80
N ASP A 662 -7.84 10.06 -0.15
CA ASP A 662 -9.31 9.96 -0.11
C ASP A 662 -10.01 11.17 0.50
N ALA A 663 -9.30 11.95 1.33
CA ALA A 663 -9.78 13.23 1.84
C ALA A 663 -10.03 14.26 0.71
N HIS A 664 -9.31 14.14 -0.41
CA HIS A 664 -9.45 14.98 -1.59
C HIS A 664 -10.62 14.51 -2.44
N ALA A 665 -11.82 14.84 -1.96
CA ALA A 665 -13.07 14.42 -2.56
C ALA A 665 -14.04 15.58 -2.74
N ILE A 666 -14.89 15.45 -3.76
CA ILE A 666 -15.97 16.39 -4.07
C ILE A 666 -17.31 15.66 -4.10
N GLN A 667 -18.39 16.39 -3.87
CA GLN A 667 -19.75 15.90 -3.99
C GLN A 667 -20.33 16.26 -5.36
N VAL A 668 -20.71 15.25 -6.14
CA VAL A 668 -21.29 15.45 -7.46
C VAL A 668 -22.72 14.93 -7.53
N LEU A 669 -23.56 15.60 -8.29
CA LEU A 669 -24.90 15.11 -8.62
C LEU A 669 -24.80 14.05 -9.71
N ARG A 670 -25.26 12.84 -9.42
CA ARG A 670 -25.37 11.74 -10.39
C ARG A 670 -26.83 11.43 -10.67
N MET A 671 -27.10 11.19 -11.95
CA MET A 671 -28.43 10.87 -12.46
C MET A 671 -28.52 9.37 -12.75
N GLY A 672 -28.88 8.58 -11.73
CA GLY A 672 -29.10 7.14 -11.86
C GLY A 672 -30.57 6.84 -12.16
N GLY A 673 -30.96 6.85 -13.43
CA GLY A 673 -32.37 6.66 -13.81
C GLY A 673 -33.27 7.81 -13.35
N ARG A 674 -34.37 7.53 -12.64
CA ARG A 674 -35.36 8.54 -12.20
C ARG A 674 -35.05 9.21 -10.85
N SER A 675 -33.99 8.79 -10.15
CA SER A 675 -33.66 9.30 -8.81
C SER A 675 -32.26 9.93 -8.78
N PRO A 676 -32.13 11.21 -8.40
CA PRO A 676 -30.84 11.87 -8.22
C PRO A 676 -30.14 11.35 -6.95
N SER A 677 -28.84 11.15 -7.03
CA SER A 677 -27.97 10.85 -5.89
C SER A 677 -26.83 11.86 -5.81
N VAL A 678 -26.51 12.30 -4.59
CA VAL A 678 -25.24 12.99 -4.32
C VAL A 678 -24.19 11.94 -4.00
N GLU A 679 -23.18 11.85 -4.85
CA GLU A 679 -22.07 10.89 -4.70
C GLU A 679 -20.78 11.60 -4.35
N ILE A 680 -19.99 10.97 -3.48
CA ILE A 680 -18.64 11.42 -3.16
C ILE A 680 -17.70 10.84 -4.20
N VAL A 681 -16.95 11.72 -4.86
CA VAL A 681 -15.95 11.40 -5.86
C VAL A 681 -14.60 11.79 -5.33
N HIS A 682 -13.65 10.84 -5.35
CA HIS A 682 -12.28 11.10 -4.92
C HIS A 682 -11.43 11.47 -6.13
N LEU A 683 -10.78 12.64 -6.09
CA LEU A 683 -10.07 13.22 -7.24
C LEU A 683 -8.82 12.41 -7.62
N TYR A 684 -8.19 11.75 -6.65
CA TYR A 684 -6.94 11.01 -6.82
C TYR A 684 -7.13 9.53 -7.16
N ARG A 685 -8.35 9.00 -7.08
CA ARG A 685 -8.64 7.59 -7.42
C ARG A 685 -8.62 7.30 -8.92
N GLY A 686 -8.66 8.34 -9.75
CA GLY A 686 -8.50 8.23 -11.20
C GLY A 686 -9.70 7.65 -11.97
N ASP A 687 -10.75 7.20 -11.27
CA ASP A 687 -11.98 6.61 -11.82
C ASP A 687 -13.01 7.64 -12.31
N PHE A 688 -12.83 8.90 -11.90
CA PHE A 688 -13.81 9.95 -12.17
C PHE A 688 -13.76 10.50 -13.60
N LEU A 689 -12.56 10.85 -14.09
CA LEU A 689 -12.37 11.49 -15.41
C LEU A 689 -12.61 10.50 -16.55
N VAL A 690 -12.13 9.27 -16.40
CA VAL A 690 -12.31 8.21 -17.39
C VAL A 690 -13.08 7.07 -16.71
N PRO A 691 -14.41 6.99 -16.90
CA PRO A 691 -15.23 5.96 -16.26
C PRO A 691 -14.71 4.55 -16.55
N ASN A 692 -14.72 3.69 -15.53
CA ASN A 692 -14.23 2.30 -15.60
C ASN A 692 -12.70 2.14 -15.78
N LYS A 693 -11.92 3.22 -15.61
CA LYS A 693 -10.45 3.17 -15.55
C LYS A 693 -9.95 3.90 -14.31
N SER A 694 -9.25 3.22 -13.39
CA SER A 694 -8.64 3.87 -12.21
C SER A 694 -7.31 4.54 -12.56
N SER A 695 -7.34 5.51 -13.47
CA SER A 695 -6.13 6.16 -13.97
C SER A 695 -5.72 7.35 -13.09
N ALA A 696 -4.81 7.10 -12.15
CA ALA A 696 -4.30 8.11 -11.23
C ALA A 696 -3.35 9.14 -11.89
N SER A 697 -2.87 8.89 -13.10
CA SER A 697 -1.97 9.79 -13.84
C SER A 697 -2.48 10.08 -15.25
N ILE A 698 -2.24 11.30 -15.71
CA ILE A 698 -2.64 11.80 -17.02
C ILE A 698 -1.44 12.42 -17.73
N ARG A 699 -1.37 12.19 -19.05
CA ARG A 699 -0.51 12.88 -19.99
C ARG A 699 -1.38 13.53 -21.04
N LEU A 700 -1.13 14.82 -21.26
CA LEU A 700 -1.84 15.62 -22.22
C LEU A 700 -0.89 16.13 -23.27
N GLU A 701 -1.27 15.97 -24.53
CA GLU A 701 -0.53 16.55 -25.66
C GLU A 701 -1.50 17.26 -26.59
N ARG A 702 -1.05 18.35 -27.19
CA ARG A 702 -1.79 18.96 -28.29
C ARG A 702 -1.74 18.00 -29.48
N ALA A 703 -2.90 17.61 -29.99
CA ALA A 703 -2.96 16.79 -31.19
C ALA A 703 -2.35 17.56 -32.37
N GLY A 704 -1.38 16.95 -33.06
CA GLY A 704 -0.77 17.52 -34.26
C GLY A 704 -1.77 17.56 -35.41
N LYS A 705 -1.72 18.63 -36.21
CA LYS A 705 -2.43 18.70 -37.51
C LYS A 705 -1.95 17.62 -38.46
#